data_AF-A0A2D7HYM6-F1
#
_entry.id   AF-A0A2D7HYM6-F1
#
_cell.length_a   1.000
_cell.length_b   1.000
_cell.length_c   1.000
_cell.angle_alpha   90.00
_cell.angle_beta   90.00
_cell.angle_gamma   90.00
#
_symmetry.space_group_name_H-M   'P 1'
#
loop_
_entity.id
_entity.type
_entity.pdbx_description
1 polymer ?
#
loop_
_entity_poly.entity_id
_entity_poly.type
_entity_poly.pdbx_seq_one_letter_code
_entity_poly.pdbx_strand_id
1 'polypeptide(L)'
;MRRFSRKRRSGKTSSEERPLDAQHWITQLKESGTIDDLEWTALAHADVPPAYAVVARAQDEAGNVQVVCFSPTEAGDALLAALATGSRLVSEEETFAGRVLAIAPIWSTRARRRLGLIRTELPFILEPKSAPALTPGQSGIQAESDLEPTAVPIAALAAQLVDTQNRALFLRTVRGLQGLAAKHGGSIRAFGRQVELVVSARRMAELRVEERQLALTTWGQQKGTRRLEAASLVDTLDELEGQVRRRVNDRKVKEGEEGLRARAIPLLIEAAGLREACAWPLGGLDDEAVDVAGLLSDGQPTTGAIRSELTLPGLGRFLDGLQNFRLAQTTLFAEADAPVLLGPPGFVLAASDYSSGALHALKGLAPRCELFRAQEDREKGLFLTSISLEEAGRALRDTLETKTRNRRGSRRRTGPSDSSLEAEAAPPKDGPTENSPEREGEIADSEERGGQGRRRSRRRGRGRGRPAKEESEAPLSPEASPSETRPAFDEVSLFELGEPEAEAESGRDRRRSRSRRRGGRDSEKGKSSNSEEKPQAQPNQSTAERTKSGDSDEDAEDIVEESFDDLAELPSTLEQGESRRTPAYEDDEETEAEPQTPGNPLAAPASTPVIESAPVDLTPKPRRRAVIVAAANRDAVSAAILLARDVRLLEGIWIYPQSELMHFFREVTTDLKDDVPIHLVGFSPSPAGEVLQAVSLYNDRISWYDHHEWPPEDVFALQSAIGEESLHYTPGAGSCLPAVLETGTRRSRFSDKLVDLVTGRFTQHDYERWGRLWWWRLGEIANKSGDVRKDIEGLLAGRPSDLAREAGRQDAPPIPSEVEWVSGRDFRLIHFAGYIMVLIEAAPEMDIHLTSRVARERYGAQISMTSRAGENVFHVTGDDSTSRRSLDYAALAQHLAEKLEWVTALDAQDHVARFSVQGLSEHPERLQEVVGEIAMGRSILER
;
A
#
# COMPACT_ATOMS: atom_id res chain seq x y z
N MET A 1 31.86 26.59 15.10
CA MET A 1 30.74 25.68 14.74
C MET A 1 30.77 25.36 13.25
N ARG A 2 30.87 24.08 12.86
CA ARG A 2 30.64 23.65 11.46
C ARG A 2 29.19 23.19 11.31
N ARG A 3 28.45 23.70 10.31
CA ARG A 3 27.07 23.25 10.03
C ARG A 3 27.09 21.92 9.28
N PHE A 4 26.65 20.83 9.92
CA PHE A 4 26.48 19.53 9.27
C PHE A 4 25.23 19.51 8.39
N SER A 5 25.38 19.66 7.08
CA SER A 5 24.33 19.34 6.11
C SER A 5 24.17 17.82 5.98
N ARG A 6 23.36 17.21 6.86
CA ARG A 6 22.96 15.80 6.70
C ARG A 6 22.16 15.64 5.41
N LYS A 7 22.86 15.24 4.34
CA LYS A 7 22.29 14.85 3.05
C LYS A 7 21.43 13.61 3.26
N ARG A 8 20.12 13.80 3.50
CA ARG A 8 19.15 12.71 3.62
C ARG A 8 19.27 11.83 2.36
N ARG A 9 19.65 10.55 2.52
CA ARG A 9 19.38 9.55 1.49
C ARG A 9 17.86 9.50 1.32
N SER A 10 17.37 9.62 0.10
CA SER A 10 16.02 9.18 -0.24
C SER A 10 15.93 7.70 0.07
N GLY A 11 14.86 7.27 0.73
CA GLY A 11 14.59 5.85 0.89
C GLY A 11 14.24 5.26 -0.47
N LYS A 12 15.14 4.44 -1.04
CA LYS A 12 14.75 3.52 -2.11
C LYS A 12 13.97 2.41 -1.42
N THR A 13 12.67 2.34 -1.63
CA THR A 13 11.79 1.31 -1.05
C THR A 13 11.92 0.00 -1.83
N SER A 14 13.15 -0.54 -1.85
CA SER A 14 13.34 -1.98 -1.96
C SER A 14 13.11 -2.58 -0.58
N SER A 15 12.23 -3.57 -0.50
CA SER A 15 12.35 -4.62 0.50
C SER A 15 13.78 -5.16 0.41
N GLU A 16 14.53 -5.14 1.51
CA GLU A 16 15.75 -5.94 1.62
C GLU A 16 15.29 -7.38 1.89
N GLU A 17 14.82 -8.02 0.82
CA GLU A 17 14.44 -9.44 0.79
C GLU A 17 15.63 -10.26 1.33
N ARG A 18 15.35 -11.09 2.34
CA ARG A 18 16.41 -11.86 3.00
C ARG A 18 17.01 -12.84 1.99
N PRO A 19 18.35 -12.96 1.91
CA PRO A 19 18.98 -13.96 1.07
C PRO A 19 18.53 -15.35 1.52
N LEU A 20 18.27 -16.24 0.55
CA LEU A 20 17.99 -17.64 0.80
C LEU A 20 19.28 -18.32 1.28
N ASP A 21 19.20 -19.09 2.37
CA ASP A 21 20.33 -19.88 2.85
C ASP A 21 20.57 -21.06 1.92
N ALA A 22 21.62 -20.94 1.09
CA ALA A 22 21.99 -21.96 0.12
C ALA A 22 22.39 -23.29 0.78
N GLN A 23 23.00 -23.26 1.96
CA GLN A 23 23.46 -24.48 2.63
C GLN A 23 22.31 -25.21 3.33
N HIS A 24 21.37 -24.47 3.93
CA HIS A 24 20.12 -25.04 4.42
C HIS A 24 19.31 -25.72 3.30
N TRP A 25 19.00 -25.01 2.21
CA TRP A 25 18.15 -25.54 1.14
C TRP A 25 18.78 -26.69 0.36
N ILE A 26 20.10 -26.70 0.15
CA ILE A 26 20.80 -27.83 -0.48
C ILE A 26 20.80 -29.07 0.42
N THR A 27 20.90 -28.89 1.75
CA THR A 27 20.74 -30.00 2.70
C THR A 27 19.33 -30.58 2.64
N GLN A 28 18.30 -29.73 2.65
CA GLN A 28 16.90 -30.14 2.49
C GLN A 28 16.64 -30.89 1.16
N LEU A 29 17.22 -30.44 0.04
CA LEU A 29 17.08 -31.09 -1.27
C LEU A 29 17.76 -32.47 -1.35
N LYS A 30 18.82 -32.70 -0.58
CA LYS A 30 19.41 -34.04 -0.37
C LYS A 30 18.50 -34.92 0.48
N GLU A 31 18.04 -34.42 1.62
CA GLU A 31 17.16 -35.14 2.54
C GLU A 31 15.84 -35.56 1.88
N SER A 32 15.31 -34.73 0.95
CA SER A 32 14.12 -35.06 0.14
C SER A 32 14.42 -35.92 -1.10
N GLY A 33 15.65 -36.43 -1.28
CA GLY A 33 16.06 -37.27 -2.40
C GLY A 33 15.86 -36.63 -3.79
N THR A 34 15.80 -35.30 -3.86
CA THR A 34 15.44 -34.57 -5.10
C THR A 34 16.66 -34.28 -5.97
N ILE A 35 17.83 -34.16 -5.36
CA ILE A 35 19.14 -34.02 -6.00
C ILE A 35 20.07 -35.17 -5.59
N ASP A 36 21.01 -35.51 -6.46
CA ASP A 36 21.96 -36.60 -6.24
C ASP A 36 22.90 -36.28 -5.06
N ASP A 37 23.34 -37.29 -4.30
CA ASP A 37 24.18 -37.12 -3.11
C ASP A 37 25.66 -36.84 -3.47
N LEU A 38 25.89 -35.67 -4.05
CA LEU A 38 27.21 -35.16 -4.47
C LEU A 38 27.72 -34.08 -3.51
N GLU A 39 28.99 -33.69 -3.64
CA GLU A 39 29.52 -32.49 -2.95
C GLU A 39 29.03 -31.21 -3.64
N TRP A 40 27.89 -30.69 -3.17
CA TRP A 40 27.29 -29.46 -3.66
C TRP A 40 27.93 -28.22 -3.03
N THR A 41 28.45 -27.33 -3.87
CA THR A 41 29.06 -26.05 -3.47
C THR A 41 28.15 -24.88 -3.87
N ALA A 42 27.99 -23.88 -2.98
CA ALA A 42 27.16 -22.72 -3.26
C ALA A 42 27.82 -21.80 -4.32
N LEU A 43 27.14 -21.59 -5.46
CA LEU A 43 27.65 -20.84 -6.60
C LEU A 43 27.02 -19.44 -6.62
N ALA A 44 27.48 -18.54 -5.74
CA ALA A 44 26.98 -17.17 -5.68
C ALA A 44 27.52 -16.29 -6.82
N HIS A 45 26.65 -15.63 -7.60
CA HIS A 45 27.04 -14.68 -8.65
C HIS A 45 26.02 -13.55 -8.83
N ALA A 46 26.39 -12.51 -9.59
CA ALA A 46 25.60 -11.28 -9.72
C ALA A 46 24.29 -11.44 -10.53
N ASP A 47 24.21 -12.44 -11.39
CA ASP A 47 23.11 -12.63 -12.34
C ASP A 47 21.82 -13.10 -11.65
N VAL A 48 21.94 -13.89 -10.58
CA VAL A 48 20.83 -14.41 -9.78
C VAL A 48 20.88 -13.74 -8.40
N PRO A 49 19.92 -12.88 -8.05
CA PRO A 49 19.88 -12.27 -6.72
C PRO A 49 19.75 -13.35 -5.63
N PRO A 50 20.51 -13.29 -4.51
CA PRO A 50 20.47 -14.33 -3.47
C PRO A 50 19.11 -14.56 -2.79
N ALA A 51 18.16 -13.63 -2.92
CA ALA A 51 16.77 -13.79 -2.44
C ALA A 51 15.82 -14.42 -3.48
N TYR A 52 16.25 -14.53 -4.75
CA TYR A 52 15.43 -14.97 -5.88
C TYR A 52 15.49 -16.49 -6.09
N ALA A 53 16.70 -17.04 -6.05
CA ALA A 53 16.95 -18.48 -6.06
C ALA A 53 18.30 -18.80 -5.39
N VAL A 54 18.36 -19.97 -4.75
CA VAL A 54 19.61 -20.64 -4.37
C VAL A 54 20.27 -21.19 -5.63
N VAL A 55 21.58 -21.00 -5.78
CA VAL A 55 22.37 -21.58 -6.88
C VAL A 55 23.52 -22.40 -6.30
N ALA A 56 23.67 -23.64 -6.75
CA ALA A 56 24.75 -24.54 -6.34
C ALA A 56 25.30 -25.35 -7.52
N ARG A 57 26.53 -25.84 -7.39
CA ARG A 57 27.24 -26.67 -8.38
C ARG A 57 27.84 -27.90 -7.71
N ALA A 58 27.71 -29.04 -8.37
CA ALA A 58 28.43 -30.28 -8.04
C ALA A 58 29.07 -30.86 -9.31
N GLN A 59 29.90 -31.89 -9.12
CA GLN A 59 30.45 -32.71 -10.19
C GLN A 59 30.32 -34.17 -9.77
N ASP A 60 29.95 -35.06 -10.70
CA ASP A 60 29.89 -36.50 -10.43
C ASP A 60 31.26 -37.20 -10.63
N GLU A 61 31.34 -38.48 -10.25
CA GLU A 61 32.58 -39.28 -10.37
C GLU A 61 33.06 -39.46 -11.82
N ALA A 62 32.17 -39.30 -12.80
CA ALA A 62 32.49 -39.33 -14.23
C ALA A 62 32.92 -37.95 -14.77
N GLY A 63 32.92 -36.91 -13.92
CA GLY A 63 33.33 -35.55 -14.25
C GLY A 63 32.21 -34.68 -14.82
N ASN A 64 30.96 -35.14 -14.89
CA ASN A 64 29.85 -34.32 -15.40
C ASN A 64 29.47 -33.26 -14.39
N VAL A 65 29.33 -32.01 -14.84
CA VAL A 65 28.91 -30.90 -13.98
C VAL A 65 27.39 -30.87 -13.87
N GLN A 66 26.89 -30.84 -12.63
CA GLN A 66 25.50 -30.55 -12.32
C GLN A 66 25.36 -29.19 -11.63
N VAL A 67 24.29 -28.47 -11.93
CA VAL A 67 23.94 -27.17 -11.34
C VAL A 67 22.51 -27.25 -10.83
N VAL A 68 22.25 -26.74 -9.63
CA VAL A 68 20.91 -26.61 -9.05
C VAL A 68 20.57 -25.13 -8.93
N CYS A 69 19.39 -24.76 -9.43
CA CYS A 69 18.75 -23.48 -9.18
C CYS A 69 17.41 -23.75 -8.47
N PHE A 70 17.32 -23.41 -7.18
CA PHE A 70 16.15 -23.69 -6.34
C PHE A 70 15.46 -22.41 -5.87
N SER A 71 14.13 -22.37 -5.97
CA SER A 71 13.31 -21.34 -5.32
C SER A 71 12.23 -22.00 -4.46
N PRO A 72 12.10 -21.64 -3.17
CA PRO A 72 11.05 -22.19 -2.31
C PRO A 72 9.66 -21.60 -2.61
N THR A 73 9.57 -20.47 -3.31
CA THR A 73 8.31 -19.73 -3.55
C THR A 73 7.77 -19.91 -4.97
N GLU A 74 8.59 -19.70 -6.00
CA GLU A 74 8.14 -19.76 -7.40
C GLU A 74 9.06 -20.63 -8.29
N ALA A 75 8.52 -21.72 -8.80
CA ALA A 75 9.17 -22.53 -9.85
C ALA A 75 9.56 -21.72 -11.09
N GLY A 76 8.81 -20.65 -11.39
CA GLY A 76 9.11 -19.75 -12.50
C GLY A 76 10.38 -18.91 -12.28
N ASP A 77 10.83 -18.75 -11.03
CA ASP A 77 12.02 -17.99 -10.66
C ASP A 77 13.24 -18.89 -10.55
N ALA A 78 13.08 -20.12 -10.02
CA ALA A 78 14.04 -21.20 -10.16
C ALA A 78 14.42 -21.46 -11.62
N LEU A 79 13.42 -21.42 -12.52
CA LEU A 79 13.58 -21.60 -13.96
C LEU A 79 14.38 -20.46 -14.62
N LEU A 80 14.09 -19.20 -14.26
CA LEU A 80 14.81 -18.05 -14.80
C LEU A 80 16.23 -17.96 -14.24
N ALA A 81 16.45 -18.38 -12.99
CA ALA A 81 17.79 -18.58 -12.44
C ALA A 81 18.55 -19.69 -13.19
N ALA A 82 17.93 -20.82 -13.50
CA ALA A 82 18.54 -21.90 -14.29
C ALA A 82 18.97 -21.42 -15.68
N LEU A 83 18.11 -20.71 -16.41
CA LEU A 83 18.45 -20.13 -17.72
C LEU A 83 19.58 -19.11 -17.65
N ALA A 84 19.58 -18.23 -16.63
CA ALA A 84 20.64 -17.26 -16.43
C ALA A 84 21.98 -17.92 -16.09
N THR A 85 22.00 -18.87 -15.14
CA THR A 85 23.21 -19.57 -14.70
C THR A 85 23.79 -20.47 -15.79
N GLY A 86 22.96 -21.29 -16.46
CA GLY A 86 23.42 -22.14 -17.56
C GLY A 86 24.00 -21.32 -18.73
N SER A 87 23.29 -20.25 -19.14
CA SER A 87 23.76 -19.39 -20.22
C SER A 87 24.99 -18.55 -19.85
N ARG A 88 25.19 -18.26 -18.55
CA ARG A 88 26.44 -17.69 -18.02
C ARG A 88 27.58 -18.69 -18.11
N LEU A 89 27.39 -19.93 -17.64
CA LEU A 89 28.44 -20.96 -17.64
C LEU A 89 28.92 -21.26 -19.07
N VAL A 90 28.03 -21.41 -20.05
CA VAL A 90 28.39 -21.53 -21.47
C VAL A 90 29.14 -20.30 -22.03
N SER A 91 29.02 -19.14 -21.39
CA SER A 91 29.73 -17.91 -21.76
C SER A 91 31.07 -17.70 -21.02
N GLU A 92 31.38 -18.55 -20.03
CA GLU A 92 32.60 -18.48 -19.19
C GLU A 92 33.46 -19.76 -19.29
N GLU A 93 32.85 -20.90 -19.63
CA GLU A 93 33.47 -22.22 -19.78
C GLU A 93 33.19 -22.74 -21.20
N GLU A 94 34.22 -22.81 -22.05
CA GLU A 94 34.11 -23.08 -23.51
C GLU A 94 33.45 -24.43 -23.88
N THR A 95 33.26 -25.32 -22.91
CA THR A 95 32.75 -26.69 -23.09
C THR A 95 31.63 -27.08 -22.11
N PHE A 96 30.96 -26.12 -21.44
CA PHE A 96 29.88 -26.45 -20.51
C PHE A 96 28.65 -27.06 -21.24
N ALA A 97 28.51 -28.39 -21.14
CA ALA A 97 27.35 -29.16 -21.59
C ALA A 97 26.62 -29.86 -20.43
N GLY A 98 26.69 -29.28 -19.23
CA GLY A 98 26.21 -29.88 -17.98
C GLY A 98 24.68 -29.96 -17.84
N ARG A 99 24.22 -30.60 -16.76
CA ARG A 99 22.80 -30.60 -16.35
C ARG A 99 22.51 -29.40 -15.45
N VAL A 100 21.45 -28.67 -15.75
CA VAL A 100 20.96 -27.54 -14.94
C VAL A 100 19.55 -27.86 -14.47
N LEU A 101 19.43 -28.12 -13.17
CA LEU A 101 18.20 -28.49 -12.49
C LEU A 101 17.47 -27.22 -12.04
N ALA A 102 16.28 -26.97 -12.61
CA ALA A 102 15.36 -25.96 -12.10
C ALA A 102 14.43 -26.63 -11.09
N ILE A 103 14.51 -26.25 -9.80
CA ILE A 103 13.80 -26.96 -8.72
C ILE A 103 12.94 -26.00 -7.90
N ALA A 104 11.74 -26.41 -7.58
CA ALA A 104 10.87 -25.74 -6.60
C ALA A 104 9.86 -26.73 -6.03
N PRO A 105 9.21 -26.45 -4.89
CA PRO A 105 8.24 -27.38 -4.31
C PRO A 105 7.06 -27.67 -5.24
N ILE A 106 6.46 -26.61 -5.82
CA ILE A 106 5.26 -26.68 -6.66
C ILE A 106 5.45 -25.94 -8.00
N TRP A 107 5.14 -26.61 -9.12
CA TRP A 107 5.09 -26.01 -10.45
C TRP A 107 3.71 -25.40 -10.76
N SER A 108 3.54 -24.12 -10.45
CA SER A 108 2.31 -23.36 -10.74
C SER A 108 1.99 -23.31 -12.25
N THR A 109 0.73 -23.07 -12.63
CA THR A 109 0.36 -22.92 -14.06
C THR A 109 1.14 -21.79 -14.75
N ARG A 110 1.49 -20.70 -14.04
CA ARG A 110 2.38 -19.66 -14.59
C ARG A 110 3.78 -20.20 -14.88
N ALA A 111 4.41 -20.91 -13.94
CA ALA A 111 5.73 -21.52 -14.15
C ALA A 111 5.72 -22.56 -15.28
N ARG A 112 4.68 -23.40 -15.38
CA ARG A 112 4.48 -24.34 -16.49
C ARG A 112 4.30 -23.63 -17.84
N ARG A 113 3.67 -22.45 -17.86
CA ARG A 113 3.58 -21.61 -19.07
C ARG A 113 4.91 -20.89 -19.38
N ARG A 114 5.73 -20.51 -18.37
CA ARG A 114 7.11 -20.03 -18.57
C ARG A 114 8.00 -21.11 -19.21
N LEU A 115 7.86 -22.41 -18.85
CA LEU A 115 8.56 -23.52 -19.53
C LEU A 115 8.24 -23.56 -21.04
N GLY A 116 6.98 -23.35 -21.41
CA GLY A 116 6.53 -23.30 -22.82
C GLY A 116 7.07 -22.12 -23.64
N LEU A 117 7.93 -21.27 -23.07
CA LEU A 117 8.63 -20.18 -23.75
C LEU A 117 10.13 -20.48 -23.97
N ILE A 118 10.62 -21.65 -23.60
CA ILE A 118 12.05 -22.01 -23.66
C ILE A 118 12.40 -22.63 -25.02
N ARG A 119 13.64 -22.40 -25.49
CA ARG A 119 14.16 -23.02 -26.72
C ARG A 119 14.19 -24.54 -26.59
N THR A 120 13.79 -25.23 -27.66
CA THR A 120 13.92 -26.69 -27.79
C THR A 120 15.38 -27.14 -27.73
N GLU A 121 16.28 -26.30 -28.22
CA GLU A 121 17.73 -26.51 -28.21
C GLU A 121 18.39 -25.49 -27.30
N LEU A 122 18.99 -25.99 -26.21
CA LEU A 122 19.86 -25.25 -25.31
C LEU A 122 21.25 -25.89 -25.33
N PRO A 123 22.33 -25.11 -25.13
CA PRO A 123 23.69 -25.64 -25.04
C PRO A 123 23.98 -26.45 -23.75
N PHE A 124 22.99 -26.62 -22.88
CA PHE A 124 23.04 -27.39 -21.64
C PHE A 124 21.70 -28.10 -21.42
N ILE A 125 21.69 -29.20 -20.67
CA ILE A 125 20.46 -29.97 -20.39
C ILE A 125 19.70 -29.27 -19.26
N LEU A 126 18.59 -28.60 -19.59
CA LEU A 126 17.68 -28.01 -18.60
C LEU A 126 16.65 -29.05 -18.14
N GLU A 127 16.57 -29.30 -16.83
CA GLU A 127 15.70 -30.33 -16.25
C GLU A 127 14.84 -29.74 -15.11
N PRO A 128 13.52 -29.53 -15.34
CA PRO A 128 12.62 -29.05 -14.30
C PRO A 128 12.20 -30.19 -13.35
N LYS A 129 12.46 -30.04 -12.04
CA LYS A 129 12.03 -30.98 -10.97
C LYS A 129 11.07 -30.31 -10.00
N SER A 130 10.08 -31.07 -9.50
CA SER A 130 9.26 -30.66 -8.35
C SER A 130 9.81 -31.29 -7.07
N ALA A 131 9.84 -30.53 -5.98
CA ALA A 131 10.30 -30.97 -4.67
C ALA A 131 9.16 -30.94 -3.63
N PRO A 132 8.02 -31.64 -3.85
CA PRO A 132 6.79 -31.41 -3.09
C PRO A 132 6.95 -31.68 -1.59
N ALA A 133 7.85 -32.59 -1.19
CA ALA A 133 8.19 -32.86 0.21
C ALA A 133 8.80 -31.65 0.95
N LEU A 134 9.30 -30.64 0.24
CA LEU A 134 9.77 -29.37 0.82
C LEU A 134 8.63 -28.35 1.02
N THR A 135 7.38 -28.76 0.84
CA THR A 135 6.20 -27.93 1.13
C THR A 135 5.65 -28.27 2.53
N PRO A 136 5.84 -27.44 3.55
CA PRO A 136 5.18 -27.65 4.84
C PRO A 136 3.67 -27.46 4.69
N GLY A 137 2.89 -28.53 4.82
CA GLY A 137 1.46 -28.48 5.14
C GLY A 137 0.46 -28.23 4.00
N GLN A 138 0.80 -28.43 2.71
CA GLN A 138 -0.17 -28.30 1.62
C GLN A 138 -0.46 -29.59 0.85
N SER A 139 -1.54 -30.27 1.23
CA SER A 139 -2.27 -31.22 0.38
C SER A 139 -3.65 -30.64 0.02
N GLY A 140 -3.67 -29.68 -0.90
CA GLY A 140 -4.89 -29.02 -1.35
C GLY A 140 -4.74 -28.52 -2.78
N ILE A 141 -5.30 -29.26 -3.74
CA ILE A 141 -5.40 -28.79 -5.12
C ILE A 141 -6.51 -27.74 -5.15
N GLN A 142 -6.14 -26.46 -5.05
CA GLN A 142 -7.05 -25.37 -5.37
C GLN A 142 -7.54 -25.56 -6.81
N ALA A 143 -8.84 -25.41 -7.03
CA ALA A 143 -9.41 -25.35 -8.37
C ALA A 143 -8.70 -24.22 -9.15
N GLU A 144 -8.39 -24.46 -10.43
CA GLU A 144 -7.87 -23.40 -11.28
C GLU A 144 -8.94 -22.31 -11.37
N SER A 145 -8.62 -21.10 -10.90
CA SER A 145 -9.39 -19.92 -11.26
C SER A 145 -9.36 -19.84 -12.78
N ASP A 146 -10.54 -19.94 -13.41
CA ASP A 146 -10.68 -19.59 -14.81
C ASP A 146 -9.97 -18.25 -15.03
N LEU A 147 -9.12 -18.19 -16.06
CA LEU A 147 -8.39 -16.97 -16.34
C LEU A 147 -9.36 -15.97 -16.97
N GLU A 148 -9.97 -15.15 -16.11
CA GLU A 148 -10.83 -14.05 -16.53
C GLU A 148 -10.14 -13.27 -17.67
N PRO A 149 -10.84 -13.02 -18.79
CA PRO A 149 -10.24 -12.38 -19.95
C PRO A 149 -9.69 -11.01 -19.54
N THR A 150 -8.36 -10.88 -19.58
CA THR A 150 -7.62 -9.73 -19.02
C THR A 150 -7.84 -8.44 -19.82
N ALA A 151 -8.48 -8.56 -20.99
CA ALA A 151 -9.14 -7.49 -21.72
C ALA A 151 -10.56 -7.94 -22.14
N VAL A 152 -11.54 -7.03 -22.00
CA VAL A 152 -12.95 -7.19 -22.39
C VAL A 152 -13.36 -5.98 -23.25
N PRO A 153 -14.11 -6.13 -24.36
CA PRO A 153 -14.54 -4.99 -25.16
C PRO A 153 -15.38 -3.99 -24.34
N ILE A 154 -15.09 -2.69 -24.47
CA ILE A 154 -15.88 -1.62 -23.84
C ILE A 154 -17.35 -1.69 -24.26
N ALA A 155 -17.62 -2.05 -25.52
CA ALA A 155 -18.96 -2.29 -26.04
C ALA A 155 -19.68 -3.43 -25.33
N ALA A 156 -18.96 -4.50 -24.94
CA ALA A 156 -19.53 -5.63 -24.18
C ALA A 156 -19.84 -5.23 -22.73
N LEU A 157 -19.03 -4.39 -22.09
CA LEU A 157 -19.37 -3.79 -20.78
C LEU A 157 -20.61 -2.90 -20.88
N ALA A 158 -20.69 -2.04 -21.91
CA ALA A 158 -21.85 -1.19 -22.15
C ALA A 158 -23.12 -2.00 -22.47
N ALA A 159 -23.00 -3.21 -23.03
CA ALA A 159 -24.13 -4.10 -23.30
C ALA A 159 -24.67 -4.82 -22.05
N GLN A 160 -23.90 -4.89 -20.95
CA GLN A 160 -24.38 -5.43 -19.66
C GLN A 160 -25.29 -4.45 -18.90
N LEU A 161 -25.35 -3.18 -19.33
CA LEU A 161 -26.23 -2.15 -18.76
C LEU A 161 -27.61 -2.20 -19.44
N VAL A 162 -28.58 -2.78 -18.72
CA VAL A 162 -29.98 -2.92 -19.18
C VAL A 162 -30.69 -1.57 -19.27
N ASP A 163 -30.42 -0.66 -18.34
CA ASP A 163 -30.96 0.70 -18.36
C ASP A 163 -30.22 1.58 -19.38
N THR A 164 -31.00 2.25 -20.24
CA THR A 164 -30.51 3.15 -21.28
C THR A 164 -29.85 4.41 -20.70
N GLN A 165 -30.31 4.91 -19.54
CA GLN A 165 -29.72 6.11 -18.92
C GLN A 165 -28.33 5.80 -18.35
N ASN A 166 -28.18 4.74 -17.55
CA ASN A 166 -26.89 4.24 -17.08
C ASN A 166 -25.97 3.86 -18.26
N ARG A 167 -26.49 3.23 -19.32
CA ARG A 167 -25.69 2.91 -20.52
C ARG A 167 -25.17 4.17 -21.23
N ALA A 168 -25.98 5.20 -21.36
CA ALA A 168 -25.56 6.49 -21.90
C ALA A 168 -24.54 7.19 -20.97
N LEU A 169 -24.76 7.16 -19.66
CA LEU A 169 -23.85 7.72 -18.66
C LEU A 169 -22.48 7.01 -18.65
N PHE A 170 -22.46 5.69 -18.78
CA PHE A 170 -21.24 4.89 -18.93
C PHE A 170 -20.46 5.31 -20.18
N LEU A 171 -21.11 5.34 -21.34
CA LEU A 171 -20.46 5.73 -22.60
C LEU A 171 -19.97 7.19 -22.59
N ARG A 172 -20.70 8.12 -21.95
CA ARG A 172 -20.23 9.51 -21.73
C ARG A 172 -19.02 9.56 -20.81
N THR A 173 -19.03 8.80 -19.71
CA THR A 173 -17.90 8.73 -18.77
C THR A 173 -16.66 8.15 -19.45
N VAL A 174 -16.81 7.03 -20.17
CA VAL A 174 -15.70 6.40 -20.91
C VAL A 174 -15.11 7.35 -21.96
N ARG A 175 -15.93 8.09 -22.71
CA ARG A 175 -15.44 9.15 -23.62
C ARG A 175 -14.66 10.25 -22.88
N GLY A 176 -15.10 10.63 -21.68
CA GLY A 176 -14.34 11.54 -20.80
C GLY A 176 -12.98 10.96 -20.43
N LEU A 177 -12.91 9.70 -20.01
CA LEU A 177 -11.65 9.01 -19.69
C LEU A 177 -10.74 8.86 -20.93
N GLN A 178 -11.30 8.60 -22.12
CA GLN A 178 -10.56 8.60 -23.39
C GLN A 178 -9.95 9.98 -23.69
N GLY A 179 -10.71 11.07 -23.48
CA GLY A 179 -10.21 12.43 -23.61
C GLY A 179 -9.06 12.74 -22.65
N LEU A 180 -9.18 12.35 -21.38
CA LEU A 180 -8.11 12.51 -20.38
C LEU A 180 -6.87 11.66 -20.70
N ALA A 181 -7.04 10.45 -21.23
CA ALA A 181 -5.94 9.62 -21.70
C ALA A 181 -5.19 10.28 -22.86
N ALA A 182 -5.89 10.69 -23.92
CA ALA A 182 -5.30 11.38 -25.07
C ALA A 182 -4.59 12.68 -24.69
N LYS A 183 -5.20 13.49 -23.80
CA LYS A 183 -4.68 14.78 -23.32
C LYS A 183 -3.40 14.67 -22.47
N HIS A 184 -3.14 13.50 -21.87
CA HIS A 184 -2.07 13.34 -20.86
C HIS A 184 -1.08 12.20 -21.13
N GLY A 185 -1.13 11.53 -22.29
CA GLY A 185 -0.27 10.37 -22.57
C GLY A 185 -0.64 9.16 -21.69
N GLY A 186 -1.93 8.93 -21.57
CA GLY A 186 -2.54 7.78 -20.89
C GLY A 186 -3.12 6.77 -21.88
N SER A 187 -3.75 5.72 -21.33
CA SER A 187 -4.68 4.85 -22.05
C SER A 187 -5.92 4.60 -21.20
N ILE A 188 -6.95 4.02 -21.82
CA ILE A 188 -8.00 3.32 -21.08
C ILE A 188 -7.98 1.82 -21.43
N ARG A 189 -8.33 0.99 -20.47
CA ARG A 189 -8.40 -0.48 -20.61
C ARG A 189 -9.63 -1.01 -19.91
N ALA A 190 -10.22 -2.09 -20.43
CA ALA A 190 -11.45 -2.67 -19.91
C ALA A 190 -11.26 -4.16 -19.64
N PHE A 191 -11.72 -4.66 -18.50
CA PHE A 191 -11.59 -6.05 -18.06
C PHE A 191 -12.63 -6.39 -16.98
N GLY A 192 -13.00 -7.66 -16.83
CA GLY A 192 -14.01 -8.10 -15.88
C GLY A 192 -15.33 -7.32 -16.04
N ARG A 193 -15.63 -6.42 -15.09
CA ARG A 193 -16.80 -5.51 -15.10
C ARG A 193 -16.43 -4.01 -14.98
N GLN A 194 -15.23 -3.62 -15.40
CA GLN A 194 -14.71 -2.28 -15.16
C GLN A 194 -13.79 -1.72 -16.27
N VAL A 195 -13.71 -0.38 -16.33
CA VAL A 195 -12.82 0.39 -17.20
C VAL A 195 -11.84 1.18 -16.34
N GLU A 196 -10.54 1.07 -16.60
CA GLU A 196 -9.49 1.82 -15.91
C GLU A 196 -8.88 2.88 -16.82
N LEU A 197 -8.64 4.08 -16.26
CA LEU A 197 -7.78 5.11 -16.84
C LEU A 197 -6.36 4.93 -16.29
N VAL A 198 -5.38 4.76 -17.18
CA VAL A 198 -3.96 4.64 -16.84
C VAL A 198 -3.21 5.85 -17.38
N VAL A 199 -2.40 6.51 -16.55
CA VAL A 199 -1.54 7.64 -16.95
C VAL A 199 -0.20 7.53 -16.24
N SER A 200 0.93 7.72 -16.94
CA SER A 200 2.27 7.52 -16.36
C SER A 200 2.47 6.13 -15.75
N ALA A 201 2.08 5.08 -16.49
CA ALA A 201 2.15 3.67 -16.06
C ALA A 201 1.44 3.35 -14.74
N ARG A 202 0.42 4.15 -14.36
CA ARG A 202 -0.35 3.99 -13.13
C ARG A 202 -1.82 4.21 -13.35
N ARG A 203 -2.65 3.40 -12.69
CA ARG A 203 -4.09 3.60 -12.62
C ARG A 203 -4.41 4.92 -11.90
N MET A 204 -5.26 5.73 -12.52
CA MET A 204 -5.71 7.04 -12.04
C MET A 204 -7.20 7.04 -11.70
N ALA A 205 -8.01 6.29 -12.46
CA ALA A 205 -9.41 6.08 -12.18
C ALA A 205 -9.87 4.68 -12.61
N GLU A 206 -10.99 4.24 -12.05
CA GLU A 206 -11.58 2.90 -12.20
C GLU A 206 -13.11 3.04 -12.16
N LEU A 207 -13.75 2.89 -13.31
CA LEU A 207 -15.21 2.93 -13.51
C LEU A 207 -15.77 1.51 -13.45
N ARG A 208 -16.58 1.20 -12.45
CA ARG A 208 -17.21 -0.12 -12.26
C ARG A 208 -18.70 -0.12 -12.60
N VAL A 209 -19.17 -1.25 -13.11
CA VAL A 209 -20.60 -1.54 -13.35
C VAL A 209 -21.16 -2.35 -12.18
N GLU A 210 -21.68 -1.66 -11.17
CA GLU A 210 -22.17 -2.25 -9.91
C GLU A 210 -23.70 -2.33 -9.92
N GLU A 211 -24.21 -3.51 -10.29
CA GLU A 211 -25.64 -3.91 -10.36
C GLU A 211 -26.59 -3.02 -11.18
N ARG A 212 -26.88 -1.80 -10.71
CA ARG A 212 -27.75 -0.81 -11.35
C ARG A 212 -27.19 0.62 -11.35
N GLN A 213 -25.96 0.81 -10.89
CA GLN A 213 -25.30 2.12 -10.80
C GLN A 213 -23.84 2.06 -11.28
N LEU A 214 -23.28 3.23 -11.56
CA LEU A 214 -21.89 3.40 -11.96
C LEU A 214 -21.08 4.01 -10.82
N ALA A 215 -19.98 3.34 -10.45
CA ALA A 215 -19.07 3.82 -9.41
C ALA A 215 -17.71 4.18 -10.03
N LEU A 216 -17.25 5.42 -9.82
CA LEU A 216 -15.91 5.86 -10.19
C LEU A 216 -15.02 5.93 -8.95
N THR A 217 -14.03 5.04 -8.89
CA THR A 217 -12.94 5.13 -7.92
C THR A 217 -11.81 5.96 -8.53
N THR A 218 -11.33 6.98 -7.84
CA THR A 218 -10.15 7.78 -8.20
C THR A 218 -8.97 7.43 -7.30
N TRP A 219 -7.78 7.38 -7.88
CA TRP A 219 -6.54 6.89 -7.26
C TRP A 219 -5.53 8.04 -7.10
N GLY A 220 -5.93 9.05 -6.32
CA GLY A 220 -5.14 10.26 -6.02
C GLY A 220 -4.19 10.10 -4.82
N GLN A 221 -4.00 11.18 -4.05
CA GLN A 221 -3.31 11.09 -2.74
C GLN A 221 -4.15 10.36 -1.67
N GLN A 222 -5.46 10.29 -1.89
CA GLN A 222 -6.42 9.45 -1.17
C GLN A 222 -7.20 8.69 -2.24
N LYS A 223 -7.56 7.43 -1.96
CA LYS A 223 -8.51 6.66 -2.77
C LYS A 223 -9.91 7.19 -2.46
N GLY A 224 -10.64 7.64 -3.46
CA GLY A 224 -12.00 8.16 -3.30
C GLY A 224 -12.95 7.54 -4.30
N THR A 225 -14.00 6.86 -3.82
CA THR A 225 -15.07 6.31 -4.65
C THR A 225 -16.28 7.25 -4.63
N ARG A 226 -16.85 7.55 -5.80
CA ARG A 226 -18.13 8.26 -5.94
C ARG A 226 -19.07 7.45 -6.83
N ARG A 227 -20.36 7.49 -6.53
CA ARG A 227 -21.40 7.08 -7.49
C ARG A 227 -21.55 8.21 -8.51
N LEU A 228 -21.67 7.87 -9.79
CA LEU A 228 -21.81 8.85 -10.87
C LEU A 228 -23.29 9.11 -11.17
N GLU A 229 -23.61 10.40 -11.32
CA GLU A 229 -24.91 10.87 -11.77
C GLU A 229 -24.72 11.77 -13.01
N ALA A 230 -25.78 11.95 -13.80
CA ALA A 230 -25.68 12.71 -15.05
C ALA A 230 -25.33 14.20 -14.86
N ALA A 231 -25.66 14.77 -13.69
CA ALA A 231 -25.33 16.15 -13.32
C ALA A 231 -23.88 16.29 -12.83
N SER A 232 -23.41 15.40 -11.95
CA SER A 232 -22.10 15.49 -11.29
C SER A 232 -20.92 14.96 -12.12
N LEU A 233 -21.18 14.44 -13.33
CA LEU A 233 -20.15 13.88 -14.21
C LEU A 233 -19.09 14.90 -14.62
N VAL A 234 -19.47 16.15 -14.91
CA VAL A 234 -18.53 17.19 -15.38
C VAL A 234 -17.52 17.53 -14.28
N ASP A 235 -18.01 17.95 -13.11
CA ASP A 235 -17.18 18.28 -11.94
C ASP A 235 -16.25 17.11 -11.55
N THR A 236 -16.76 15.88 -11.63
CA THR A 236 -15.99 14.67 -11.29
C THR A 236 -14.87 14.39 -12.30
N LEU A 237 -15.06 14.69 -13.58
CA LEU A 237 -14.01 14.58 -14.60
C LEU A 237 -12.99 15.72 -14.50
N ASP A 238 -13.42 16.94 -14.17
CA ASP A 238 -12.52 18.09 -13.97
C ASP A 238 -11.67 17.95 -12.70
N GLU A 239 -12.24 17.41 -11.61
CA GLU A 239 -11.47 16.99 -10.43
C GLU A 239 -10.43 15.92 -10.80
N LEU A 240 -10.79 14.94 -11.61
CA LEU A 240 -9.89 13.88 -12.07
C LEU A 240 -8.77 14.44 -12.96
N GLU A 241 -9.05 15.35 -13.89
CA GLU A 241 -7.99 16.09 -14.61
C GLU A 241 -7.09 16.83 -13.62
N GLY A 242 -7.69 17.51 -12.64
CA GLY A 242 -6.98 18.18 -11.55
C GLY A 242 -6.02 17.28 -10.80
N GLN A 243 -6.32 15.98 -10.66
CA GLN A 243 -5.43 14.97 -10.08
C GLN A 243 -4.37 14.48 -11.08
N VAL A 244 -4.76 14.12 -12.31
CA VAL A 244 -3.84 13.64 -13.37
C VAL A 244 -2.77 14.70 -13.67
N ARG A 245 -3.17 15.96 -13.86
CA ARG A 245 -2.28 17.10 -14.11
C ARG A 245 -1.30 17.33 -12.97
N ARG A 246 -1.67 17.06 -11.71
CA ARG A 246 -0.75 17.09 -10.56
C ARG A 246 0.25 15.93 -10.62
N ARG A 247 -0.17 14.71 -10.97
CA ARG A 247 0.72 13.53 -11.07
C ARG A 247 1.76 13.69 -12.17
N VAL A 248 1.34 14.01 -13.39
CA VAL A 248 2.24 14.13 -14.57
C VAL A 248 3.32 15.22 -14.37
N ASN A 249 3.03 16.22 -13.52
CA ASN A 249 3.97 17.27 -13.14
C ASN A 249 4.75 17.00 -11.84
N ASP A 250 4.52 15.90 -11.11
CA ASP A 250 5.41 15.53 -10.00
C ASP A 250 6.77 15.09 -10.59
N ARG A 251 7.80 15.85 -10.22
CA ARG A 251 9.19 15.58 -10.57
C ARG A 251 9.61 14.12 -10.32
N LYS A 252 9.13 13.48 -9.25
CA LYS A 252 9.46 12.08 -8.94
C LYS A 252 8.87 11.08 -9.92
N VAL A 253 7.68 11.37 -10.46
CA VAL A 253 7.04 10.55 -11.50
C VAL A 253 7.78 10.79 -12.80
N LYS A 254 7.96 12.07 -13.18
CA LYS A 254 8.58 12.49 -14.45
C LYS A 254 10.06 12.11 -14.61
N GLU A 255 10.85 12.15 -13.53
CA GLU A 255 12.25 11.69 -13.50
C GLU A 255 12.38 10.22 -13.01
N GLY A 256 11.26 9.53 -12.77
CA GLY A 256 11.21 8.14 -12.32
C GLY A 256 10.86 7.17 -13.46
N GLU A 257 10.81 5.88 -13.14
CA GLU A 257 10.47 4.83 -14.11
C GLU A 257 9.05 4.99 -14.69
N GLU A 258 8.09 5.47 -13.90
CA GLU A 258 6.72 5.81 -14.34
C GLU A 258 6.72 6.84 -15.50
N GLY A 259 7.55 7.87 -15.40
CA GLY A 259 7.73 8.88 -16.44
C GLY A 259 8.57 8.39 -17.62
N LEU A 260 9.58 7.55 -17.39
CA LEU A 260 10.35 6.89 -18.46
C LEU A 260 9.43 6.02 -19.32
N ARG A 261 8.60 5.17 -18.69
CA ARG A 261 7.63 4.27 -19.33
C ARG A 261 6.71 5.06 -20.27
N ALA A 262 5.97 6.03 -19.75
CA ALA A 262 5.04 6.81 -20.59
C ALA A 262 5.72 7.64 -21.70
N ARG A 263 6.95 8.12 -21.49
CA ARG A 263 7.69 8.85 -22.54
C ARG A 263 8.26 7.94 -23.63
N ALA A 264 8.57 6.68 -23.30
CA ALA A 264 9.17 5.74 -24.24
C ALA A 264 8.17 4.90 -25.03
N ILE A 265 6.90 4.77 -24.58
CA ILE A 265 5.87 4.02 -25.32
C ILE A 265 5.74 4.45 -26.80
N PRO A 266 5.53 5.74 -27.16
CA PRO A 266 5.42 6.13 -28.57
C PRO A 266 6.70 5.84 -29.35
N LEU A 267 7.87 6.03 -28.73
CA LEU A 267 9.18 5.73 -29.33
C LEU A 267 9.39 4.22 -29.55
N LEU A 268 8.83 3.37 -28.68
CA LEU A 268 8.92 1.92 -28.79
C LEU A 268 7.94 1.37 -29.84
N ILE A 269 6.76 1.97 -29.96
CA ILE A 269 5.79 1.70 -31.03
C ILE A 269 6.44 2.00 -32.39
N GLU A 270 7.03 3.19 -32.54
CA GLU A 270 7.74 3.60 -33.76
C GLU A 270 8.95 2.70 -34.05
N ALA A 271 9.86 2.52 -33.07
CA ALA A 271 11.12 1.81 -33.27
C ALA A 271 10.96 0.29 -33.47
N ALA A 272 9.86 -0.31 -33.01
CA ALA A 272 9.50 -1.71 -33.26
C ALA A 272 8.50 -1.90 -34.42
N GLY A 273 8.04 -0.82 -35.07
CA GLY A 273 7.10 -0.88 -36.19
C GLY A 273 5.73 -1.46 -35.83
N LEU A 274 5.23 -1.17 -34.63
CA LEU A 274 3.95 -1.70 -34.14
C LEU A 274 2.76 -0.89 -34.68
N ARG A 275 1.82 -1.57 -35.34
CA ARG A 275 0.47 -1.06 -35.66
C ARG A 275 -0.56 -1.58 -34.65
N GLU A 276 -1.75 -0.99 -34.62
CA GLU A 276 -2.81 -1.26 -33.62
C GLU A 276 -2.28 -1.29 -32.18
N ALA A 277 -1.40 -0.34 -31.86
CA ALA A 277 -0.61 -0.35 -30.65
C ALA A 277 -1.35 0.28 -29.46
N CYS A 278 -1.70 -0.53 -28.47
CA CYS A 278 -2.37 -0.11 -27.24
C CYS A 278 -1.39 -0.09 -26.05
N ALA A 279 -1.37 1.02 -25.30
CA ALA A 279 -0.59 1.18 -24.08
C ALA A 279 -1.31 0.57 -22.86
N TRP A 280 -0.55 -0.07 -21.96
CA TRP A 280 -1.03 -0.72 -20.73
C TRP A 280 -2.24 -1.66 -20.93
N PRO A 281 -2.10 -2.70 -21.78
CA PRO A 281 -3.22 -3.52 -22.26
C PRO A 281 -3.88 -4.43 -21.21
N LEU A 282 -3.22 -4.76 -20.10
CA LEU A 282 -3.68 -5.76 -19.14
C LEU A 282 -4.29 -5.12 -17.89
N GLY A 283 -5.59 -5.32 -17.71
CA GLY A 283 -6.33 -4.79 -16.57
C GLY A 283 -5.91 -5.33 -15.19
N GLY A 284 -6.23 -4.56 -14.14
CA GLY A 284 -6.34 -5.08 -12.77
C GLY A 284 -5.12 -4.97 -11.87
N LEU A 285 -3.97 -4.54 -12.38
CA LEU A 285 -2.75 -4.28 -11.59
C LEU A 285 -2.32 -2.81 -11.67
N ASP A 286 -1.87 -2.26 -10.52
CA ASP A 286 -1.36 -0.88 -10.40
C ASP A 286 0.10 -0.72 -10.86
N ASP A 287 0.83 -1.82 -11.06
CA ASP A 287 2.14 -1.88 -11.71
C ASP A 287 2.09 -2.99 -12.76
N GLU A 288 1.60 -2.66 -13.95
CA GLU A 288 1.47 -3.63 -15.03
C GLU A 288 2.85 -4.03 -15.54
N ALA A 289 3.05 -5.32 -15.82
CA ALA A 289 4.32 -5.80 -16.35
C ALA A 289 4.50 -5.54 -17.86
N VAL A 290 3.41 -5.42 -18.62
CA VAL A 290 3.40 -4.99 -20.01
C VAL A 290 3.15 -3.48 -20.07
N ASP A 291 3.80 -2.78 -21.00
CA ASP A 291 3.62 -1.34 -21.23
C ASP A 291 2.92 -1.05 -22.55
N VAL A 292 3.07 -1.93 -23.53
CA VAL A 292 2.46 -1.83 -24.85
C VAL A 292 2.17 -3.21 -25.42
N ALA A 293 1.12 -3.33 -26.23
CA ALA A 293 0.96 -4.41 -27.18
C ALA A 293 0.56 -3.86 -28.55
N GLY A 294 0.87 -4.57 -29.61
CA GLY A 294 0.50 -4.23 -30.98
C GLY A 294 0.73 -5.40 -31.93
N LEU A 295 0.54 -5.17 -33.22
CA LEU A 295 0.86 -6.10 -34.29
C LEU A 295 2.09 -5.61 -35.05
N LEU A 296 2.95 -6.53 -35.50
CA LEU A 296 3.95 -6.24 -36.53
C LEU A 296 3.30 -6.13 -37.92
N SER A 297 4.07 -5.68 -38.91
CA SER A 297 3.62 -5.56 -40.30
C SER A 297 3.27 -6.89 -40.97
N ASP A 298 3.83 -8.01 -40.49
CA ASP A 298 3.47 -9.38 -40.87
C ASP A 298 2.21 -9.91 -40.16
N GLY A 299 1.68 -9.15 -39.19
CA GLY A 299 0.53 -9.54 -38.37
C GLY A 299 0.87 -10.30 -37.08
N GLN A 300 2.15 -10.51 -36.75
CA GLN A 300 2.53 -11.17 -35.50
C GLN A 300 2.23 -10.28 -34.28
N PRO A 301 1.45 -10.74 -33.29
CA PRO A 301 1.19 -10.01 -32.06
C PRO A 301 2.46 -9.92 -31.22
N THR A 302 2.75 -8.71 -30.71
CA THR A 302 3.99 -8.38 -30.01
C THR A 302 3.68 -7.51 -28.80
N THR A 303 4.30 -7.80 -27.65
CA THR A 303 4.22 -6.94 -26.45
C THR A 303 5.53 -6.24 -26.17
N GLY A 304 5.48 -5.14 -25.43
CA GLY A 304 6.68 -4.44 -24.98
C GLY A 304 6.63 -4.08 -23.50
N ALA A 305 7.81 -3.93 -22.91
CA ALA A 305 8.00 -3.44 -21.56
C ALA A 305 9.20 -2.48 -21.51
N ILE A 306 9.06 -1.43 -20.69
CA ILE A 306 10.05 -0.35 -20.56
C ILE A 306 10.52 -0.27 -19.11
N ARG A 307 11.82 -0.36 -18.84
CA ARG A 307 12.37 -0.30 -17.46
C ARG A 307 13.53 0.69 -17.35
N SER A 308 13.76 1.20 -16.14
CA SER A 308 15.01 1.91 -15.83
C SER A 308 16.18 0.92 -15.75
N GLU A 309 15.95 -0.23 -15.12
CA GLU A 309 16.87 -1.36 -15.03
C GLU A 309 16.08 -2.67 -15.27
N LEU A 310 16.29 -3.36 -16.40
CA LEU A 310 15.67 -4.67 -16.61
C LEU A 310 16.43 -5.73 -15.81
N THR A 311 15.82 -6.16 -14.70
CA THR A 311 16.35 -7.19 -13.79
C THR A 311 15.72 -8.57 -14.05
N LEU A 312 16.32 -9.63 -13.51
CA LEU A 312 15.80 -11.00 -13.66
C LEU A 312 14.37 -11.17 -13.08
N PRO A 313 14.01 -10.65 -11.88
CA PRO A 313 12.62 -10.64 -11.42
C PRO A 313 11.70 -9.76 -12.29
N GLY A 314 12.23 -8.66 -12.84
CA GLY A 314 11.50 -7.81 -13.79
C GLY A 314 11.12 -8.53 -15.08
N LEU A 315 12.02 -9.37 -15.60
CA LEU A 315 11.75 -10.27 -16.72
C LEU A 315 10.71 -11.33 -16.34
N GLY A 316 10.79 -11.94 -15.15
CA GLY A 316 9.78 -12.90 -14.68
C GLY A 316 8.36 -12.34 -14.66
N ARG A 317 8.19 -11.13 -14.11
CA ARG A 317 6.89 -10.41 -14.13
C ARG A 317 6.41 -10.13 -15.55
N PHE A 318 7.31 -9.75 -16.47
CA PHE A 318 6.96 -9.52 -17.87
C PHE A 318 6.48 -10.80 -18.57
N LEU A 319 7.15 -11.94 -18.35
CA LEU A 319 6.76 -13.23 -18.93
C LEU A 319 5.41 -13.74 -18.40
N ASP A 320 5.03 -13.41 -17.17
CA ASP A 320 3.67 -13.66 -16.67
C ASP A 320 2.63 -12.76 -17.35
N GLY A 321 2.95 -11.48 -17.56
CA GLY A 321 2.13 -10.55 -18.35
C GLY A 321 1.93 -11.04 -19.80
N LEU A 322 2.96 -11.63 -20.41
CA LEU A 322 2.90 -12.22 -21.75
C LEU A 322 1.86 -13.35 -21.86
N GLN A 323 1.65 -14.13 -20.78
CA GLN A 323 0.63 -15.19 -20.75
C GLN A 323 -0.78 -14.62 -20.66
N ASN A 324 -1.00 -13.56 -19.87
CA ASN A 324 -2.28 -12.87 -19.81
C ASN A 324 -2.60 -12.19 -21.14
N PHE A 325 -1.60 -11.57 -21.78
CA PHE A 325 -1.75 -11.00 -23.12
C PHE A 325 -2.15 -12.05 -24.16
N ARG A 326 -1.58 -13.26 -24.12
CA ARG A 326 -1.96 -14.35 -25.03
C ARG A 326 -3.46 -14.69 -24.97
N LEU A 327 -4.11 -14.51 -23.82
CA LEU A 327 -5.56 -14.67 -23.66
C LEU A 327 -6.35 -13.43 -24.13
N ALA A 328 -5.73 -12.25 -24.08
CA ALA A 328 -6.32 -10.98 -24.50
C ALA A 328 -6.19 -10.68 -26.01
N GLN A 329 -5.31 -11.37 -26.76
CA GLN A 329 -5.03 -11.10 -28.20
C GLN A 329 -6.31 -10.94 -29.03
N THR A 330 -7.24 -11.89 -28.93
CA THR A 330 -8.50 -11.89 -29.71
C THR A 330 -9.39 -10.71 -29.37
N THR A 331 -9.35 -10.20 -28.13
CA THR A 331 -10.09 -8.99 -27.72
C THR A 331 -9.39 -7.72 -28.21
N LEU A 332 -8.07 -7.65 -28.03
CA LEU A 332 -7.28 -6.44 -28.29
C LEU A 332 -7.15 -6.14 -29.79
N PHE A 333 -7.18 -7.18 -30.64
CA PHE A 333 -7.07 -7.06 -32.10
C PHE A 333 -8.36 -7.45 -32.84
N ALA A 334 -9.52 -7.42 -32.16
CA ALA A 334 -10.81 -7.75 -32.75
C ALA A 334 -11.21 -6.84 -33.93
N GLU A 335 -10.75 -5.59 -33.90
CA GLU A 335 -11.04 -4.54 -34.88
C GLU A 335 -9.81 -4.21 -35.77
N ALA A 336 -8.74 -5.01 -35.68
CA ALA A 336 -7.48 -4.76 -36.38
C ALA A 336 -7.51 -5.21 -37.85
N ASP A 337 -7.01 -4.36 -38.75
CA ASP A 337 -6.83 -4.70 -40.17
C ASP A 337 -5.97 -5.96 -40.36
N ALA A 338 -6.23 -6.73 -41.41
CA ALA A 338 -5.45 -7.91 -41.76
C ALA A 338 -4.02 -7.56 -42.26
N PRO A 339 -3.01 -8.44 -42.07
CA PRO A 339 -3.07 -9.76 -41.47
C PRO A 339 -3.01 -9.73 -39.93
N VAL A 340 -3.72 -10.65 -39.27
CA VAL A 340 -3.64 -10.87 -37.80
C VAL A 340 -3.32 -12.34 -37.54
N LEU A 341 -2.16 -12.62 -36.95
CA LEU A 341 -1.65 -13.98 -36.75
C LEU A 341 -1.71 -14.38 -35.27
N LEU A 342 -2.89 -14.80 -34.81
CA LEU A 342 -3.08 -15.27 -33.42
C LEU A 342 -2.13 -16.43 -33.12
N GLY A 343 -1.25 -16.27 -32.13
CA GLY A 343 -0.08 -17.13 -31.97
C GLY A 343 0.82 -16.78 -30.78
N PRO A 344 1.99 -17.44 -30.65
CA PRO A 344 2.96 -17.12 -29.60
C PRO A 344 3.49 -15.69 -29.82
N PRO A 345 3.26 -14.77 -28.87
CA PRO A 345 3.61 -13.37 -29.07
C PRO A 345 5.12 -13.14 -29.03
N GLY A 346 5.61 -12.27 -29.93
CA GLY A 346 6.95 -11.71 -29.83
C GLY A 346 7.05 -10.70 -28.69
N PHE A 347 8.27 -10.25 -28.35
CA PHE A 347 8.42 -9.17 -27.38
C PHE A 347 9.59 -8.20 -27.61
N VAL A 348 9.34 -6.93 -27.29
CA VAL A 348 10.29 -5.82 -27.43
C VAL A 348 10.60 -5.18 -26.08
N LEU A 349 11.85 -5.27 -25.64
CA LEU A 349 12.24 -4.90 -24.27
C LEU A 349 13.14 -3.68 -24.28
N ALA A 350 12.61 -2.54 -23.84
CA ALA A 350 13.35 -1.30 -23.72
C ALA A 350 13.88 -1.08 -22.31
N ALA A 351 15.17 -0.75 -22.16
CA ALA A 351 15.70 -0.33 -20.86
C ALA A 351 16.89 0.63 -20.98
N SER A 352 17.12 1.46 -19.97
CA SER A 352 18.33 2.29 -19.90
C SER A 352 19.56 1.44 -19.56
N ASP A 353 19.43 0.54 -18.58
CA ASP A 353 20.39 -0.51 -18.25
C ASP A 353 19.70 -1.89 -18.16
N TYR A 354 20.46 -2.95 -18.40
CA TYR A 354 20.02 -4.36 -18.33
C TYR A 354 20.91 -5.11 -17.35
N SER A 355 20.36 -6.00 -16.52
CA SER A 355 21.17 -6.90 -15.69
C SER A 355 21.72 -8.07 -16.52
N SER A 356 22.90 -8.57 -16.15
CA SER A 356 23.51 -9.74 -16.80
C SER A 356 22.59 -10.96 -16.74
N GLY A 357 21.93 -11.20 -15.61
CA GLY A 357 20.97 -12.28 -15.47
C GLY A 357 19.76 -12.18 -16.40
N ALA A 358 19.20 -10.98 -16.59
CA ALA A 358 18.12 -10.80 -17.56
C ALA A 358 18.59 -11.13 -18.99
N LEU A 359 19.75 -10.61 -19.40
CA LEU A 359 20.35 -10.89 -20.72
C LEU A 359 20.71 -12.38 -20.90
N HIS A 360 21.17 -13.04 -19.84
CA HIS A 360 21.50 -14.47 -19.88
C HIS A 360 20.24 -15.36 -19.91
N ALA A 361 19.19 -15.04 -19.16
CA ALA A 361 17.92 -15.75 -19.25
C ALA A 361 17.27 -15.57 -20.65
N LEU A 362 17.35 -14.37 -21.24
CA LEU A 362 16.82 -14.08 -22.58
C LEU A 362 17.45 -14.95 -23.69
N LYS A 363 18.73 -15.36 -23.55
CA LYS A 363 19.37 -16.29 -24.49
C LYS A 363 18.64 -17.63 -24.61
N GLY A 364 17.98 -18.08 -23.54
CA GLY A 364 17.28 -19.36 -23.48
C GLY A 364 15.82 -19.34 -23.92
N LEU A 365 15.24 -18.18 -24.24
CA LEU A 365 13.83 -18.05 -24.62
C LEU A 365 13.62 -18.16 -26.14
N ALA A 366 12.56 -18.88 -26.53
CA ALA A 366 12.20 -19.18 -27.90
C ALA A 366 11.52 -18.02 -28.69
N PRO A 367 10.65 -17.18 -28.09
CA PRO A 367 10.02 -16.09 -28.84
C PRO A 367 11.04 -15.07 -29.36
N ARG A 368 10.70 -14.44 -30.50
CA ARG A 368 11.46 -13.32 -31.06
C ARG A 368 11.54 -12.20 -30.02
N CYS A 369 12.77 -11.83 -29.67
CA CYS A 369 13.07 -10.76 -28.72
C CYS A 369 13.93 -9.69 -29.39
N GLU A 370 13.49 -8.43 -29.31
CA GLU A 370 14.27 -7.28 -29.74
C GLU A 370 14.52 -6.35 -28.54
N LEU A 371 15.72 -5.77 -28.45
CA LEU A 371 16.13 -4.96 -27.32
C LEU A 371 16.38 -3.52 -27.75
N PHE A 372 15.94 -2.56 -26.94
CA PHE A 372 16.07 -1.13 -27.23
C PHE A 372 16.68 -0.37 -26.05
N ARG A 373 17.87 0.20 -26.22
CA ARG A 373 18.46 1.04 -25.17
C ARG A 373 17.77 2.40 -25.10
N ALA A 374 17.17 2.70 -23.96
CA ALA A 374 16.51 3.97 -23.68
C ALA A 374 17.52 4.98 -23.11
N GLN A 375 17.87 6.00 -23.89
CA GLN A 375 18.86 7.01 -23.54
C GLN A 375 18.26 8.42 -23.55
N GLU A 376 18.60 9.23 -22.55
CA GLU A 376 18.20 10.64 -22.48
C GLU A 376 19.39 11.56 -22.76
N ASP A 377 19.34 12.26 -23.88
CA ASP A 377 20.25 13.33 -24.25
C ASP A 377 19.63 14.72 -23.98
N ARG A 378 20.47 15.74 -23.82
CA ARG A 378 20.04 17.11 -23.48
C ARG A 378 19.50 17.92 -24.67
N GLU A 379 19.87 17.55 -25.89
CA GLU A 379 19.49 18.26 -27.11
C GLU A 379 18.41 17.49 -27.86
N LYS A 380 18.49 16.15 -27.88
CA LYS A 380 17.51 15.25 -28.52
C LYS A 380 16.39 14.74 -27.62
N GLY A 381 16.53 14.87 -26.29
CA GLY A 381 15.58 14.30 -25.34
C GLY A 381 15.74 12.78 -25.18
N LEU A 382 14.63 12.07 -24.94
CA LEU A 382 14.62 10.61 -24.83
C LEU A 382 14.57 9.98 -26.23
N PHE A 383 15.45 9.02 -26.49
CA PHE A 383 15.45 8.23 -27.72
C PHE A 383 15.71 6.75 -27.43
N LEU A 384 15.30 5.88 -28.35
CA LEU A 384 15.59 4.46 -28.32
C LEU A 384 16.65 4.12 -29.37
N THR A 385 17.46 3.10 -29.11
CA THR A 385 18.41 2.52 -30.06
C THR A 385 18.30 1.00 -30.00
N SER A 386 18.05 0.35 -31.14
CA SER A 386 18.07 -1.12 -31.20
C SER A 386 19.47 -1.64 -30.86
N ILE A 387 19.54 -2.71 -30.06
CA ILE A 387 20.79 -3.37 -29.66
C ILE A 387 20.63 -4.88 -29.75
N SER A 388 21.69 -5.60 -30.10
CA SER A 388 21.75 -7.05 -29.92
C SER A 388 21.93 -7.45 -28.44
N LEU A 389 21.57 -8.69 -28.12
CA LEU A 389 21.89 -9.33 -26.82
C LEU A 389 23.39 -9.27 -26.50
N GLU A 390 24.25 -9.35 -27.52
CA GLU A 390 25.69 -9.22 -27.35
C GLU A 390 26.13 -7.80 -27.01
N GLU A 391 25.63 -6.78 -27.72
CA GLU A 391 25.97 -5.38 -27.46
C GLU A 391 25.49 -4.92 -26.08
N ALA A 392 24.31 -5.39 -25.65
CA ALA A 392 23.83 -5.20 -24.29
C ALA A 392 24.82 -5.78 -23.26
N GLY A 393 25.31 -7.00 -23.48
CA GLY A 393 26.31 -7.66 -22.62
C GLY A 393 27.71 -7.05 -22.68
N ARG A 394 28.13 -6.52 -23.84
CA ARG A 394 29.38 -5.75 -24.00
C ARG A 394 29.31 -4.44 -23.22
N ALA A 395 28.25 -3.64 -23.43
CA ALA A 395 28.05 -2.37 -22.74
C ALA A 395 27.95 -2.51 -21.21
N LEU A 396 27.39 -3.62 -20.71
CA LEU A 396 27.38 -3.92 -19.27
C LEU A 396 28.81 -4.18 -18.74
N ARG A 397 29.64 -4.94 -19.47
CA ARG A 397 31.04 -5.18 -19.12
C ARG A 397 31.86 -3.88 -19.10
N ASP A 398 31.73 -3.03 -20.12
CA ASP A 398 32.38 -1.70 -20.16
C ASP A 398 31.98 -0.82 -18.97
N THR A 399 30.70 -0.90 -18.57
CA THR A 399 30.16 -0.18 -17.42
C THR A 399 30.72 -0.71 -16.09
N LEU A 400 30.99 -2.01 -15.96
CA LEU A 400 31.64 -2.62 -14.79
C LEU A 400 33.15 -2.32 -14.75
N GLU A 401 33.82 -2.34 -15.90
CA GLU A 401 35.22 -1.95 -16.06
C GLU A 401 35.45 -0.49 -15.70
N THR A 402 34.65 0.44 -16.21
CA THR A 402 34.75 1.86 -15.84
C THR A 402 34.44 2.10 -14.35
N LYS A 403 33.44 1.41 -13.78
CA LYS A 403 33.15 1.45 -12.33
C LYS A 403 34.34 0.94 -11.48
N THR A 404 35.03 -0.12 -11.90
CA THR A 404 36.18 -0.69 -11.16
C THR A 404 37.47 0.11 -11.35
N ARG A 405 37.79 0.57 -12.57
CA ARG A 405 38.90 1.49 -12.87
C ARG A 405 38.79 2.78 -12.04
N ASN A 406 37.60 3.39 -11.97
CA ASN A 406 37.35 4.58 -11.14
C ASN A 406 37.51 4.32 -9.64
N ARG A 407 37.09 3.14 -9.13
CA ARG A 407 37.34 2.74 -7.73
C ARG A 407 38.83 2.59 -7.41
N ARG A 408 39.62 2.01 -8.32
CA ARG A 408 41.10 1.91 -8.17
C ARG A 408 41.76 3.29 -8.19
N GLY A 409 41.36 4.18 -9.12
CA GLY A 409 41.88 5.55 -9.20
C GLY A 409 41.60 6.38 -7.94
N SER A 410 40.39 6.28 -7.37
CA SER A 410 40.00 7.02 -6.16
C SER A 410 40.81 6.65 -4.91
N ARG A 411 41.30 5.41 -4.81
CA ARG A 411 42.03 4.92 -3.62
C ARG A 411 43.48 5.40 -3.51
N ARG A 412 44.07 5.97 -4.57
CA ARG A 412 45.50 6.35 -4.62
C ARG A 412 45.79 7.80 -4.19
N ARG A 413 44.83 8.48 -3.52
CA ARG A 413 44.93 9.92 -3.17
C ARG A 413 44.60 10.29 -1.73
N THR A 414 44.56 9.31 -0.82
CA THR A 414 44.44 9.50 0.63
C THR A 414 45.54 8.69 1.32
N GLY A 415 46.67 9.33 1.61
CA GLY A 415 47.71 8.75 2.47
C GLY A 415 47.31 8.81 3.96
N PRO A 416 47.90 7.98 4.82
CA PRO A 416 47.73 8.06 6.27
C PRO A 416 48.46 9.29 6.86
N SER A 417 48.10 9.66 8.08
CA SER A 417 48.78 10.68 8.90
C SER A 417 48.82 10.22 10.35
N ASP A 418 49.89 10.57 11.06
CA ASP A 418 50.29 9.97 12.34
C ASP A 418 49.36 10.18 13.53
N SER A 419 49.37 9.20 14.44
CA SER A 419 49.24 9.39 15.89
C SER A 419 49.87 8.20 16.62
N SER A 420 50.86 8.43 17.48
CA SER A 420 51.68 7.41 18.16
C SER A 420 51.56 7.45 19.69
N LEU A 421 52.25 6.51 20.36
CA LEU A 421 52.29 6.23 21.82
C LEU A 421 51.00 5.53 22.34
N GLU A 422 51.00 4.65 23.35
CA GLU A 422 52.03 3.99 24.21
C GLU A 422 51.35 2.74 24.89
N ALA A 423 51.97 1.81 25.65
CA ALA A 423 53.31 1.67 26.24
C ALA A 423 53.76 0.19 26.38
N GLU A 424 55.05 0.00 26.70
CA GLU A 424 55.76 -1.11 27.41
C GLU A 424 55.19 -2.56 27.49
N ALA A 425 56.00 -3.54 27.05
CA ALA A 425 56.59 -4.61 27.92
C ALA A 425 57.56 -5.56 27.15
N ALA A 426 58.76 -5.82 27.69
CA ALA A 426 59.78 -6.80 27.24
C ALA A 426 60.90 -6.90 28.31
N PRO A 427 61.93 -7.80 28.26
CA PRO A 427 62.23 -8.91 27.32
C PRO A 427 62.28 -10.28 28.10
N PRO A 428 63.17 -11.30 27.90
CA PRO A 428 64.60 -11.33 27.53
C PRO A 428 64.92 -12.00 26.17
N LYS A 429 66.21 -12.26 25.88
CA LYS A 429 66.78 -12.71 24.59
C LYS A 429 67.57 -14.02 24.72
N ASP A 430 67.68 -14.79 23.62
CA ASP A 430 68.94 -14.94 22.84
C ASP A 430 68.64 -15.61 21.48
N GLY A 431 69.56 -15.83 20.52
CA GLY A 431 71.01 -15.59 20.49
C GLY A 431 71.59 -15.62 19.05
N PRO A 432 72.93 -15.54 18.83
CA PRO A 432 73.50 -15.15 17.54
C PRO A 432 74.28 -16.23 16.76
N THR A 433 74.31 -16.11 15.42
CA THR A 433 75.31 -16.58 14.40
C THR A 433 74.65 -16.44 13.00
N GLU A 434 75.32 -16.35 11.83
CA GLU A 434 76.59 -15.72 11.42
C GLU A 434 76.68 -15.72 9.87
N ASN A 435 77.62 -14.96 9.28
CA ASN A 435 78.15 -15.07 7.91
C ASN A 435 77.35 -14.55 6.68
N SER A 436 78.13 -14.12 5.69
CA SER A 436 77.81 -13.31 4.48
C SER A 436 78.30 -14.08 3.21
N PRO A 437 78.62 -13.52 2.01
CA PRO A 437 78.45 -12.16 1.45
C PRO A 437 77.97 -12.14 -0.05
N GLU A 438 78.23 -11.02 -0.74
CA GLU A 438 78.38 -10.82 -2.21
C GLU A 438 77.13 -10.70 -3.13
N ARG A 439 76.85 -9.46 -3.59
CA ARG A 439 77.48 -8.93 -4.83
C ARG A 439 77.36 -7.40 -4.97
N GLU A 440 78.19 -6.84 -5.85
CA GLU A 440 78.45 -5.40 -6.02
C GLU A 440 77.67 -4.80 -7.22
N GLY A 441 77.63 -3.46 -7.32
CA GLY A 441 77.01 -2.74 -8.45
C GLY A 441 76.95 -1.22 -8.28
N GLU A 442 77.90 -0.52 -8.91
CA GLU A 442 78.14 0.94 -9.04
C GLU A 442 76.87 1.82 -9.17
N ILE A 443 76.71 2.98 -8.49
CA ILE A 443 77.48 4.24 -8.36
C ILE A 443 77.09 5.33 -9.39
N ALA A 444 77.06 6.58 -8.89
CA ALA A 444 77.00 7.90 -9.56
C ALA A 444 75.63 8.54 -9.86
N ASP A 445 75.47 9.88 -9.82
CA ASP A 445 75.97 10.90 -8.88
C ASP A 445 75.29 12.27 -9.16
N SER A 446 75.60 13.31 -8.36
CA SER A 446 75.22 14.75 -8.51
C SER A 446 73.72 15.08 -8.31
N GLU A 447 73.30 16.05 -7.47
CA GLU A 447 73.65 17.49 -7.31
C GLU A 447 73.03 18.42 -8.37
N GLU A 448 72.53 19.63 -8.06
CA GLU A 448 72.11 20.25 -6.79
C GLU A 448 71.20 21.48 -7.11
N ARG A 449 70.49 22.04 -6.11
CA ARG A 449 69.77 23.35 -6.14
C ARG A 449 68.55 23.40 -7.09
N GLY A 450 67.54 24.25 -6.86
CA GLY A 450 67.27 25.18 -5.76
C GLY A 450 66.47 26.39 -6.27
N GLY A 451 65.47 26.89 -5.54
CA GLY A 451 64.74 28.10 -5.98
C GLY A 451 63.39 28.35 -5.29
N GLN A 452 63.30 29.43 -4.53
CA GLN A 452 62.08 29.89 -3.86
C GLN A 452 61.13 30.60 -4.85
N GLY A 453 59.81 30.35 -4.79
CA GLY A 453 58.82 30.96 -5.71
C GLY A 453 57.49 31.36 -5.05
N ARG A 454 57.33 32.63 -4.67
CA ARG A 454 56.16 33.17 -3.93
C ARG A 454 55.01 33.69 -4.84
N ARG A 455 53.77 33.59 -4.31
CA ARG A 455 52.56 34.47 -4.51
C ARG A 455 51.59 34.30 -5.71
N ARG A 456 50.31 34.04 -5.34
CA ARG A 456 49.05 34.77 -5.67
C ARG A 456 48.78 35.30 -7.11
N SER A 457 47.78 34.75 -7.80
CA SER A 457 46.53 35.42 -8.31
C SER A 457 45.68 34.37 -9.07
N ARG A 458 44.36 34.15 -8.91
CA ARG A 458 43.14 34.99 -9.08
C ARG A 458 42.84 35.49 -10.51
N ARG A 459 41.62 35.11 -10.96
CA ARG A 459 40.73 35.66 -12.05
C ARG A 459 40.95 35.28 -13.53
N ARG A 460 39.91 34.62 -14.05
CA ARG A 460 39.16 34.86 -15.32
C ARG A 460 39.93 35.09 -16.63
N GLY A 461 39.68 34.19 -17.59
CA GLY A 461 39.74 34.47 -19.04
C GLY A 461 38.73 33.61 -19.81
N ARG A 462 37.92 34.23 -20.68
CA ARG A 462 37.21 33.53 -21.77
C ARG A 462 38.11 33.62 -23.01
N GLY A 463 38.20 32.56 -23.81
CA GLY A 463 38.81 32.61 -25.14
C GLY A 463 38.14 31.60 -26.06
N ARG A 464 37.53 32.07 -27.15
CA ARG A 464 37.24 31.23 -28.32
C ARG A 464 38.50 31.21 -29.18
N GLY A 465 38.86 30.05 -29.71
CA GLY A 465 39.91 29.90 -30.71
C GLY A 465 39.55 28.78 -31.67
N ARG A 466 39.22 29.14 -32.91
CA ARG A 466 39.15 28.24 -34.06
C ARG A 466 40.50 28.34 -34.77
N PRO A 467 40.99 27.27 -35.39
CA PRO A 467 41.41 27.47 -36.78
C PRO A 467 40.85 26.41 -37.74
N ALA A 468 41.03 26.74 -39.01
CA ALA A 468 40.89 25.91 -40.20
C ALA A 468 42.34 25.55 -40.67
N LYS A 469 42.65 24.85 -41.76
CA LYS A 469 42.00 23.81 -42.61
C LYS A 469 42.99 23.56 -43.74
N GLU A 470 43.46 22.32 -43.88
CA GLU A 470 44.31 21.81 -44.97
C GLU A 470 44.33 20.28 -44.82
N GLU A 471 44.67 19.48 -45.83
CA GLU A 471 44.11 19.26 -47.17
C GLU A 471 44.96 18.11 -47.77
N SER A 472 44.30 17.17 -48.47
CA SER A 472 44.88 16.23 -49.46
C SER A 472 45.91 15.17 -48.96
N GLU A 473 46.15 14.02 -49.61
CA GLU A 473 45.63 13.39 -50.85
C GLU A 473 45.20 11.91 -50.63
N ALA A 474 44.64 11.29 -51.68
CA ALA A 474 44.32 9.85 -51.81
C ALA A 474 45.18 9.27 -52.99
N PRO A 475 44.88 8.14 -53.68
CA PRO A 475 43.88 7.07 -53.49
C PRO A 475 44.45 5.63 -53.68
N LEU A 476 43.57 4.61 -53.71
CA LEU A 476 43.41 3.69 -54.86
C LEU A 476 42.30 2.64 -54.62
N SER A 477 41.49 2.37 -55.65
CA SER A 477 40.44 1.34 -55.72
C SER A 477 40.19 0.91 -57.17
N PRO A 478 39.77 -0.35 -57.42
CA PRO A 478 38.71 -0.67 -58.40
C PRO A 478 37.79 -1.83 -57.91
N GLU A 479 36.63 -2.21 -58.45
CA GLU A 479 35.58 -1.73 -59.41
C GLU A 479 34.40 -2.76 -59.30
N ALA A 480 33.15 -2.63 -59.78
CA ALA A 480 32.31 -1.66 -60.54
C ALA A 480 30.83 -1.80 -60.01
N SER A 481 29.76 -1.05 -60.31
CA SER A 481 29.31 -0.20 -61.45
C SER A 481 28.86 -0.96 -62.71
N PRO A 482 27.89 -0.47 -63.53
CA PRO A 482 26.96 0.67 -63.38
C PRO A 482 25.60 0.18 -62.80
N SER A 483 24.36 0.65 -63.05
CA SER A 483 23.72 1.76 -63.81
C SER A 483 22.37 2.09 -63.11
N GLU A 484 22.04 3.32 -62.68
CA GLU A 484 21.71 4.57 -63.42
C GLU A 484 20.28 4.68 -64.01
N THR A 485 19.45 5.59 -63.46
CA THR A 485 19.05 6.85 -64.15
C THR A 485 18.32 7.85 -63.24
N ARG A 486 18.21 9.10 -63.69
CA ARG A 486 17.54 10.31 -63.13
C ARG A 486 16.82 11.02 -64.31
N PRO A 487 15.87 11.99 -64.16
CA PRO A 487 15.91 13.11 -63.21
C PRO A 487 14.53 13.52 -62.62
N ALA A 488 14.41 14.77 -62.16
CA ALA A 488 13.19 15.40 -61.62
C ALA A 488 12.60 16.46 -62.59
N PHE A 489 11.37 16.90 -62.31
CA PHE A 489 10.80 18.17 -62.80
C PHE A 489 9.81 18.73 -61.76
N ASP A 490 9.44 20.00 -61.92
CA ASP A 490 8.71 20.84 -60.96
C ASP A 490 7.66 21.73 -61.69
N GLU A 491 6.89 22.54 -60.96
CA GLU A 491 5.84 23.48 -61.45
C GLU A 491 4.54 22.77 -61.99
N VAL A 492 3.34 23.37 -62.07
CA VAL A 492 2.93 24.79 -62.12
C VAL A 492 1.70 25.12 -61.24
N SER A 493 1.79 26.30 -60.60
CA SER A 493 0.81 27.24 -60.03
C SER A 493 -0.63 27.33 -60.61
N LEU A 494 -1.56 28.02 -59.90
CA LEU A 494 -2.20 29.29 -60.36
C LEU A 494 -3.35 29.81 -59.43
N PHE A 495 -3.23 31.08 -58.98
CA PHE A 495 -4.22 31.96 -58.28
C PHE A 495 -4.75 31.49 -56.90
N GLU A 496 -4.73 32.23 -55.79
CA GLU A 496 -4.78 33.67 -55.43
C GLU A 496 -6.14 34.40 -55.54
N LEU A 497 -6.63 34.87 -54.37
CA LEU A 497 -7.27 36.18 -54.06
C LEU A 497 -8.17 36.00 -52.80
N GLY A 498 -8.09 36.83 -51.75
CA GLY A 498 -7.18 37.95 -51.49
C GLY A 498 -7.21 38.42 -50.03
N GLU A 499 -6.23 39.25 -49.69
CA GLU A 499 -5.93 39.80 -48.34
C GLU A 499 -6.72 41.11 -48.06
N PRO A 500 -6.73 41.71 -46.84
CA PRO A 500 -5.54 42.44 -46.34
C PRO A 500 -5.26 42.40 -44.82
N GLU A 501 -4.08 42.92 -44.49
CA GLU A 501 -3.43 42.94 -43.17
C GLU A 501 -3.71 44.22 -42.33
N ALA A 502 -3.10 44.29 -41.14
CA ALA A 502 -2.62 45.53 -40.53
C ALA A 502 -1.30 45.30 -39.75
N GLU A 503 -0.18 45.85 -40.26
CA GLU A 503 1.18 45.68 -39.70
C GLU A 503 1.59 46.68 -38.59
N ALA A 504 2.66 46.33 -37.83
CA ALA A 504 3.73 47.17 -37.22
C ALA A 504 3.39 48.47 -36.41
N GLU A 505 4.23 49.12 -35.60
CA GLU A 505 5.64 49.01 -35.13
C GLU A 505 5.63 49.15 -33.57
N SER A 506 6.67 49.08 -32.74
CA SER A 506 8.13 49.21 -32.92
C SER A 506 8.91 48.42 -31.85
N GLY A 507 10.19 48.15 -32.10
CA GLY A 507 11.11 47.65 -31.06
C GLY A 507 11.97 48.76 -30.43
N ARG A 508 12.41 48.61 -29.16
CA ARG A 508 13.56 49.37 -28.64
C ARG A 508 14.30 48.76 -27.46
N ASP A 509 15.62 48.69 -27.62
CA ASP A 509 16.61 48.38 -26.58
C ASP A 509 16.59 49.44 -25.45
N ARG A 510 16.66 49.00 -24.18
CA ARG A 510 17.19 49.82 -23.06
C ARG A 510 17.51 49.03 -21.80
N ARG A 511 18.80 48.81 -21.56
CA ARG A 511 19.35 48.67 -20.20
C ARG A 511 19.03 49.92 -19.36
N ARG A 512 18.62 49.76 -18.09
CA ARG A 512 19.15 50.60 -17.00
C ARG A 512 18.90 50.02 -15.60
N SER A 513 19.81 50.38 -14.69
CA SER A 513 19.81 50.00 -13.28
C SER A 513 19.58 51.22 -12.38
N ARG A 514 18.79 51.08 -11.30
CA ARG A 514 18.94 51.68 -9.95
C ARG A 514 17.69 51.28 -9.14
N SER A 515 17.72 50.87 -7.87
CA SER A 515 18.49 51.31 -6.68
C SER A 515 17.93 52.54 -5.96
N ARG A 516 17.07 52.28 -4.96
CA ARG A 516 16.99 52.87 -3.59
C ARG A 516 15.96 52.03 -2.80
N ARG A 517 16.11 51.65 -1.52
CA ARG A 517 16.61 52.29 -0.27
C ARG A 517 15.59 53.15 0.48
N ARG A 518 14.86 52.52 1.40
CA ARG A 518 14.68 52.82 2.85
C ARG A 518 13.79 51.69 3.42
N GLY A 519 13.89 51.19 4.66
CA GLY A 519 14.71 51.58 5.82
C GLY A 519 13.91 52.42 6.83
N GLY A 520 13.76 52.05 8.10
CA GLY A 520 14.18 50.83 8.82
C GLY A 520 14.32 51.08 10.34
N ARG A 521 14.97 50.14 11.04
CA ARG A 521 15.62 50.27 12.37
C ARG A 521 14.77 50.44 13.65
N ASP A 522 15.06 49.53 14.59
CA ASP A 522 15.30 49.71 16.04
C ASP A 522 14.12 50.25 16.90
N SER A 523 13.97 49.98 18.21
CA SER A 523 14.81 49.35 19.26
C SER A 523 13.94 48.45 20.18
N GLU A 524 14.36 47.28 20.66
CA GLU A 524 15.27 47.00 21.80
C GLU A 524 14.70 47.25 23.22
N LYS A 525 14.74 46.19 24.07
CA LYS A 525 14.63 46.15 25.56
C LYS A 525 13.35 46.64 26.28
N GLY A 526 12.76 45.73 27.05
CA GLY A 526 11.85 46.00 28.18
C GLY A 526 11.72 44.76 29.07
N LYS A 527 11.71 44.93 30.40
CA LYS A 527 11.57 43.86 31.42
C LYS A 527 10.67 44.40 32.54
N SER A 528 9.99 43.51 33.28
CA SER A 528 9.14 43.82 34.46
C SER A 528 7.89 44.67 34.15
N SER A 529 6.79 44.65 34.91
CA SER A 529 6.40 43.77 36.04
C SER A 529 4.90 43.90 36.36
N ASN A 530 4.28 42.78 36.78
CA ASN A 530 3.25 42.60 37.83
C ASN A 530 2.03 43.54 38.00
N SER A 531 0.92 42.91 38.43
CA SER A 531 -0.23 43.45 39.20
C SER A 531 -1.15 44.51 38.56
N GLU A 532 -2.47 44.26 38.74
CA GLU A 532 -3.60 45.16 39.07
C GLU A 532 -3.59 46.65 38.64
N GLU A 533 -4.71 47.30 38.28
CA GLU A 533 -6.09 47.12 38.78
C GLU A 533 -7.16 47.64 37.78
N LYS A 534 -8.45 47.40 38.06
CA LYS A 534 -9.62 48.12 37.49
C LYS A 534 -9.75 49.52 38.18
N PRO A 535 -10.48 50.55 37.66
CA PRO A 535 -11.88 50.42 37.22
C PRO A 535 -12.52 51.45 36.23
N GLN A 536 -13.73 51.09 35.76
CA GLN A 536 -14.94 51.93 35.57
C GLN A 536 -15.06 53.07 34.50
N ALA A 537 -16.33 53.46 34.29
CA ALA A 537 -16.86 54.69 33.70
C ALA A 537 -16.95 54.85 32.16
N GLN A 538 -18.05 54.31 31.61
CA GLN A 538 -18.92 54.96 30.60
C GLN A 538 -19.31 56.41 31.04
N PRO A 539 -19.82 57.34 30.17
CA PRO A 539 -20.90 57.03 29.20
C PRO A 539 -21.05 57.90 27.91
N ASN A 540 -22.12 57.60 27.14
CA ASN A 540 -22.91 58.49 26.27
C ASN A 540 -22.28 59.04 24.95
N GLN A 541 -23.03 59.29 23.86
CA GLN A 541 -24.39 58.89 23.44
C GLN A 541 -24.59 59.21 21.93
N SER A 542 -25.62 58.61 21.29
CA SER A 542 -26.37 59.14 20.09
C SER A 542 -25.60 59.29 18.75
N THR A 543 -26.18 59.21 17.55
CA THR A 543 -27.55 58.84 17.06
C THR A 543 -27.52 58.59 15.55
N ALA A 544 -28.38 57.70 15.05
CA ALA A 544 -29.04 57.71 13.71
C ALA A 544 -28.14 57.75 12.43
N GLU A 545 -28.62 57.48 11.20
CA GLU A 545 -29.95 57.08 10.73
C GLU A 545 -29.89 56.20 9.44
N ARG A 546 -31.06 55.85 8.91
CA ARG A 546 -31.39 55.20 7.62
C ARG A 546 -30.89 56.01 6.38
N THR A 547 -31.01 55.62 5.09
CA THR A 547 -32.03 54.79 4.39
C THR A 547 -31.60 54.36 2.96
N LYS A 548 -32.04 53.16 2.53
CA LYS A 548 -32.55 52.71 1.18
C LYS A 548 -31.88 53.07 -0.18
N SER A 549 -32.34 52.32 -1.20
CA SER A 549 -32.13 52.42 -2.68
C SER A 549 -30.68 52.24 -3.16
N GLY A 550 -30.38 51.48 -4.22
CA GLY A 550 -31.22 50.56 -5.00
C GLY A 550 -32.05 51.19 -6.11
N ASP A 551 -31.53 51.14 -7.34
CA ASP A 551 -32.25 50.84 -8.58
C ASP A 551 -31.26 50.24 -9.61
N SER A 552 -31.77 49.70 -10.72
CA SER A 552 -31.01 49.01 -11.78
C SER A 552 -31.09 49.77 -13.13
N ASP A 553 -30.98 49.04 -14.25
CA ASP A 553 -31.37 49.44 -15.61
C ASP A 553 -30.46 50.48 -16.29
N GLU A 554 -30.34 50.55 -17.63
CA GLU A 554 -30.19 49.51 -18.68
C GLU A 554 -29.54 50.21 -19.91
N ASP A 555 -29.81 49.80 -21.17
CA ASP A 555 -29.21 50.24 -22.47
C ASP A 555 -28.02 49.37 -22.93
N ALA A 556 -28.14 48.30 -23.75
CA ALA A 556 -29.06 47.89 -24.84
C ALA A 556 -28.61 48.27 -26.27
N GLU A 557 -29.24 47.58 -27.24
CA GLU A 557 -29.16 47.70 -28.70
C GLU A 557 -27.86 47.23 -29.44
N ASP A 558 -27.91 46.55 -30.60
CA ASP A 558 -28.90 45.58 -31.15
C ASP A 558 -28.32 44.89 -32.44
N ILE A 559 -29.15 44.05 -33.12
CA ILE A 559 -29.26 43.92 -34.60
C ILE A 559 -28.14 43.16 -35.38
N VAL A 560 -28.40 42.11 -36.20
CA VAL A 560 -29.59 41.26 -36.51
C VAL A 560 -29.18 39.87 -37.09
N GLU A 561 -30.14 38.91 -37.10
CA GLU A 561 -30.43 37.84 -38.11
C GLU A 561 -29.33 36.86 -38.63
N GLU A 562 -29.62 35.67 -39.19
CA GLU A 562 -30.86 34.95 -39.59
C GLU A 562 -30.79 33.52 -38.97
N SER A 563 -31.80 33.03 -38.23
CA SER A 563 -32.99 32.27 -38.69
C SER A 563 -32.73 30.86 -39.28
N PHE A 564 -33.26 29.82 -38.63
CA PHE A 564 -34.42 29.08 -39.16
C PHE A 564 -35.05 28.18 -38.09
N ASP A 565 -36.38 28.28 -37.94
CA ASP A 565 -37.20 27.47 -37.04
C ASP A 565 -37.53 26.09 -37.62
N ASP A 566 -38.08 25.17 -36.82
CA ASP A 566 -39.55 24.99 -36.75
C ASP A 566 -39.96 23.72 -35.95
N LEU A 567 -40.77 23.89 -34.90
CA LEU A 567 -42.10 23.28 -34.74
C LEU A 567 -42.64 23.32 -33.29
N ALA A 568 -43.65 24.18 -33.08
CA ALA A 568 -44.73 24.12 -32.08
C ALA A 568 -44.36 24.08 -30.57
N GLU A 569 -44.76 25.02 -29.69
CA GLU A 569 -46.06 25.71 -29.48
C GLU A 569 -47.23 24.77 -29.13
N LEU A 570 -48.20 25.06 -28.26
CA LEU A 570 -48.51 26.10 -27.25
C LEU A 570 -49.74 25.53 -26.44
N PRO A 571 -50.38 26.22 -25.46
CA PRO A 571 -49.97 27.36 -24.65
C PRO A 571 -50.02 27.08 -23.12
N SER A 572 -49.58 28.05 -22.32
CA SER A 572 -49.96 28.19 -20.91
C SER A 572 -50.66 29.54 -20.67
N THR A 573 -51.81 29.53 -20.00
CA THR A 573 -52.53 30.76 -19.63
C THR A 573 -53.21 30.60 -18.27
N LEU A 574 -52.81 31.47 -17.33
CA LEU A 574 -53.66 32.28 -16.42
C LEU A 574 -54.73 31.52 -15.57
N GLU A 575 -54.85 31.74 -14.25
CA GLU A 575 -55.05 33.06 -13.61
C GLU A 575 -54.50 33.14 -12.16
N GLN A 576 -54.73 34.28 -11.51
CA GLN A 576 -54.36 34.62 -10.13
C GLN A 576 -55.55 34.34 -9.19
N GLY A 577 -55.34 34.05 -7.90
CA GLY A 577 -56.47 33.88 -6.98
C GLY A 577 -56.14 33.63 -5.50
N GLU A 578 -56.64 34.52 -4.66
CA GLU A 578 -56.43 34.61 -3.21
C GLU A 578 -56.93 33.40 -2.38
N SER A 579 -56.19 33.12 -1.30
CA SER A 579 -56.72 32.92 0.07
C SER A 579 -58.23 32.70 0.27
N ARG A 580 -58.64 31.50 0.70
CA ARG A 580 -59.37 31.30 1.98
C ARG A 580 -59.64 29.83 2.37
N ARG A 581 -59.55 29.61 3.70
CA ARG A 581 -60.36 28.71 4.56
C ARG A 581 -60.74 27.30 4.09
N THR A 582 -60.43 26.33 4.95
CA THR A 582 -61.17 25.08 5.12
C THR A 582 -62.66 25.32 5.39
N PRO A 583 -63.53 24.41 4.92
CA PRO A 583 -64.64 23.86 5.68
C PRO A 583 -64.28 22.48 6.26
N ALA A 584 -65.00 22.05 7.28
CA ALA A 584 -65.02 20.67 7.76
C ALA A 584 -66.41 20.05 7.51
N TYR A 585 -66.43 18.73 7.36
CA TYR A 585 -67.45 17.79 7.84
C TYR A 585 -66.62 16.59 8.34
N GLU A 586 -66.72 16.07 9.56
CA GLU A 586 -67.90 15.72 10.40
C GLU A 586 -68.64 14.47 9.90
N ASP A 587 -69.12 13.69 10.87
CA ASP A 587 -70.01 12.52 10.81
C ASP A 587 -69.38 11.19 10.26
N ASP A 588 -69.54 10.02 10.91
CA ASP A 588 -70.06 9.76 12.27
C ASP A 588 -69.72 8.34 12.82
N GLU A 589 -70.34 7.97 13.96
CA GLU A 589 -70.39 6.65 14.64
C GLU A 589 -69.11 6.28 15.44
N GLU A 590 -69.02 6.55 16.75
CA GLU A 590 -69.72 5.91 17.89
C GLU A 590 -69.33 4.42 18.10
N THR A 591 -69.04 3.90 19.29
CA THR A 591 -69.71 4.10 20.60
C THR A 591 -68.79 3.94 21.84
N GLU A 592 -69.06 4.74 22.88
CA GLU A 592 -69.28 4.38 24.31
C GLU A 592 -68.38 3.37 25.08
N ALA A 593 -68.09 3.52 26.39
CA ALA A 593 -68.32 4.65 27.32
C ALA A 593 -67.48 4.58 28.64
N GLU A 594 -67.46 5.74 29.30
CA GLU A 594 -67.23 6.14 30.72
C GLU A 594 -67.65 5.17 31.87
N PRO A 595 -67.44 5.46 33.20
CA PRO A 595 -67.32 6.80 33.86
C PRO A 595 -66.34 7.04 35.07
N GLN A 596 -65.97 8.33 35.24
CA GLN A 596 -65.88 9.17 36.48
C GLN A 596 -64.94 8.77 37.67
N THR A 597 -63.93 9.56 38.11
CA THR A 597 -63.87 10.88 38.85
C THR A 597 -64.33 10.85 40.33
N PRO A 598 -63.97 11.83 41.23
CA PRO A 598 -63.17 13.07 41.09
C PRO A 598 -62.08 13.33 42.18
N GLY A 599 -61.24 14.38 41.99
CA GLY A 599 -60.39 14.97 43.05
C GLY A 599 -59.55 16.18 42.60
N ASN A 600 -59.66 17.33 43.27
CA ASN A 600 -59.08 18.63 42.87
C ASN A 600 -59.13 19.63 44.07
N PRO A 601 -58.52 20.85 44.07
CA PRO A 601 -57.21 21.34 43.57
C PRO A 601 -56.27 21.78 44.73
N LEU A 602 -55.04 22.27 44.43
CA LEU A 602 -54.50 23.50 45.08
C LEU A 602 -53.21 24.07 44.43
N ALA A 603 -53.21 25.40 44.26
CA ALA A 603 -52.08 26.36 44.16
C ALA A 603 -50.84 26.07 43.27
N ALA A 604 -50.70 26.86 42.20
CA ALA A 604 -49.39 27.23 41.63
C ALA A 604 -48.76 28.42 42.41
N PRO A 605 -47.47 28.73 42.19
CA PRO A 605 -47.20 30.00 41.49
C PRO A 605 -46.02 30.01 40.51
N ALA A 606 -46.17 30.85 39.47
CA ALA A 606 -45.14 31.60 38.74
C ALA A 606 -43.80 30.90 38.38
N SER A 607 -43.71 30.43 37.12
CA SER A 607 -42.44 30.10 36.48
C SER A 607 -41.64 31.38 36.15
N THR A 608 -40.50 31.58 36.83
CA THR A 608 -39.45 32.50 36.36
C THR A 608 -38.73 31.86 35.16
N PRO A 609 -38.47 32.56 34.05
CA PRO A 609 -37.72 32.00 32.95
C PRO A 609 -36.28 31.70 33.39
N VAL A 610 -35.89 30.42 33.34
CA VAL A 610 -34.49 30.01 33.51
C VAL A 610 -33.72 30.52 32.30
N ILE A 611 -32.75 31.40 32.55
CA ILE A 611 -31.81 31.83 31.52
C ILE A 611 -30.89 30.65 31.24
N GLU A 612 -30.90 30.13 30.01
CA GLU A 612 -29.90 29.16 29.55
C GLU A 612 -28.51 29.79 29.67
N SER A 613 -27.77 29.35 30.69
CA SER A 613 -26.36 29.71 30.83
C SER A 613 -25.58 29.03 29.72
N ALA A 614 -25.04 29.81 28.79
CA ALA A 614 -24.14 29.33 27.73
C ALA A 614 -23.06 28.40 28.30
N PRO A 615 -22.65 27.35 27.56
CA PRO A 615 -21.79 26.30 28.09
C PRO A 615 -20.49 26.88 28.66
N VAL A 616 -20.21 26.55 29.92
CA VAL A 616 -18.97 26.95 30.58
C VAL A 616 -17.81 26.29 29.84
N ASP A 617 -16.97 27.11 29.20
CA ASP A 617 -15.84 26.68 28.40
C ASP A 617 -14.84 25.90 29.29
N LEU A 618 -14.90 24.57 29.21
CA LEU A 618 -14.19 23.66 30.11
C LEU A 618 -12.68 23.73 29.86
N THR A 619 -12.02 24.65 30.56
CA THR A 619 -10.57 24.79 30.57
C THR A 619 -9.92 23.42 30.79
N PRO A 620 -9.04 22.95 29.90
CA PRO A 620 -8.65 21.55 29.87
C PRO A 620 -7.97 21.14 31.18
N LYS A 621 -8.54 20.12 31.86
CA LYS A 621 -7.99 19.56 33.11
C LYS A 621 -6.47 19.35 32.97
N PRO A 622 -5.65 19.77 33.95
CA PRO A 622 -4.20 19.66 33.85
C PRO A 622 -3.79 18.20 33.62
N ARG A 623 -2.68 17.99 32.90
CA ARG A 623 -2.18 16.64 32.56
C ARG A 623 -1.62 15.96 33.81
N ARG A 624 -2.50 15.37 34.61
CA ARG A 624 -2.17 14.54 35.77
C ARG A 624 -1.57 13.20 35.32
N ARG A 625 -0.97 12.48 36.28
CA ARG A 625 -0.67 11.06 36.14
C ARG A 625 -1.89 10.25 36.54
N ALA A 626 -2.07 9.08 35.94
CA ALA A 626 -3.10 8.11 36.31
C ALA A 626 -2.50 6.74 36.61
N VAL A 627 -3.30 5.90 37.27
CA VAL A 627 -3.05 4.48 37.54
C VAL A 627 -4.03 3.65 36.73
N ILE A 628 -3.57 2.50 36.24
CA ILE A 628 -4.42 1.50 35.59
C ILE A 628 -4.20 0.16 36.30
N VAL A 629 -5.28 -0.57 36.55
CA VAL A 629 -5.27 -1.93 37.11
C VAL A 629 -6.09 -2.83 36.20
N ALA A 630 -5.52 -3.95 35.80
CA ALA A 630 -6.17 -4.95 34.96
C ALA A 630 -6.35 -6.28 35.71
N ALA A 631 -7.44 -6.99 35.40
CA ALA A 631 -7.58 -8.38 35.80
C ALA A 631 -6.50 -9.25 35.12
N ALA A 632 -6.11 -10.34 35.80
CA ALA A 632 -5.13 -11.33 35.34
C ALA A 632 -5.64 -12.20 34.17
N ASN A 633 -6.03 -11.58 33.06
CA ASN A 633 -6.42 -12.26 31.82
C ASN A 633 -5.94 -11.47 30.58
N ARG A 634 -5.81 -12.13 29.42
CA ARG A 634 -5.21 -11.55 28.21
C ARG A 634 -5.99 -10.35 27.67
N ASP A 635 -7.32 -10.35 27.81
CA ASP A 635 -8.19 -9.28 27.32
C ASP A 635 -8.06 -8.00 28.16
N ALA A 636 -8.28 -8.10 29.47
CA ALA A 636 -8.20 -6.97 30.39
C ALA A 636 -6.82 -6.30 30.35
N VAL A 637 -5.74 -7.08 30.25
CA VAL A 637 -4.38 -6.58 30.06
C VAL A 637 -4.24 -5.83 28.73
N SER A 638 -4.82 -6.34 27.65
CA SER A 638 -4.76 -5.71 26.33
C SER A 638 -5.57 -4.40 26.26
N ALA A 639 -6.77 -4.39 26.84
CA ALA A 639 -7.60 -3.20 26.99
C ALA A 639 -6.91 -2.14 27.87
N ALA A 640 -6.31 -2.55 28.99
CA ALA A 640 -5.52 -1.67 29.84
C ALA A 640 -4.29 -1.08 29.13
N ILE A 641 -3.62 -1.84 28.25
CA ILE A 641 -2.53 -1.33 27.40
C ILE A 641 -3.03 -0.30 26.37
N LEU A 642 -4.23 -0.47 25.81
CA LEU A 642 -4.83 0.51 24.90
C LEU A 642 -5.21 1.80 25.63
N LEU A 643 -5.83 1.70 26.81
CA LEU A 643 -6.13 2.84 27.69
C LEU A 643 -4.84 3.57 28.08
N ALA A 644 -3.81 2.82 28.49
CA ALA A 644 -2.47 3.33 28.82
C ALA A 644 -1.79 4.12 27.68
N ARG A 645 -2.17 3.87 26.42
CA ARG A 645 -1.64 4.59 25.25
C ARG A 645 -2.32 5.93 24.99
N ASP A 646 -3.57 6.14 25.40
CA ASP A 646 -4.20 7.47 25.35
C ASP A 646 -3.96 8.28 26.62
N VAL A 647 -3.91 7.60 27.78
CA VAL A 647 -3.56 8.15 29.09
C VAL A 647 -2.05 8.37 29.19
N ARG A 648 -1.55 9.36 28.43
CA ARG A 648 -0.13 9.69 28.16
C ARG A 648 0.83 9.80 29.36
N LEU A 649 0.31 9.88 30.59
CA LEU A 649 1.09 10.02 31.81
C LEU A 649 0.62 8.97 32.83
N LEU A 650 1.39 7.90 32.94
CA LEU A 650 1.13 6.81 33.88
C LEU A 650 2.04 6.93 35.11
N GLU A 651 1.46 6.72 36.29
CA GLU A 651 2.16 6.48 37.56
C GLU A 651 2.70 5.03 37.57
N GLY A 652 1.85 4.06 37.22
CA GLY A 652 2.16 2.64 37.03
C GLY A 652 1.01 1.89 36.35
N ILE A 653 1.18 0.59 36.11
CA ILE A 653 0.10 -0.28 35.62
C ILE A 653 0.22 -1.67 36.26
N TRP A 654 -0.80 -2.05 37.00
CA TRP A 654 -0.82 -3.26 37.80
C TRP A 654 -1.71 -4.33 37.18
N ILE A 655 -1.36 -5.59 37.39
CA ILE A 655 -2.21 -6.75 37.12
C ILE A 655 -2.47 -7.46 38.43
N TYR A 656 -3.72 -7.90 38.65
CA TYR A 656 -4.11 -8.74 39.78
C TYR A 656 -5.17 -9.76 39.35
N PRO A 657 -5.16 -11.01 39.87
CA PRO A 657 -6.35 -11.87 39.80
C PRO A 657 -7.50 -11.24 40.61
N GLN A 658 -8.75 -11.60 40.29
CA GLN A 658 -9.95 -11.05 40.96
C GLN A 658 -9.86 -11.12 42.50
N SER A 659 -9.30 -12.20 43.05
CA SER A 659 -9.08 -12.41 44.49
C SER A 659 -8.10 -11.43 45.14
N GLU A 660 -7.24 -10.78 44.35
CA GLU A 660 -6.23 -9.82 44.81
C GLU A 660 -6.61 -8.36 44.54
N LEU A 661 -7.79 -8.07 43.97
CA LEU A 661 -8.25 -6.69 43.75
C LEU A 661 -8.23 -5.86 45.06
N MET A 662 -8.59 -6.47 46.19
CA MET A 662 -8.53 -5.82 47.50
C MET A 662 -7.11 -5.57 48.02
N HIS A 663 -6.07 -6.21 47.47
CA HIS A 663 -4.67 -5.90 47.76
C HIS A 663 -4.28 -4.53 47.18
N PHE A 664 -4.73 -4.21 45.97
CA PHE A 664 -4.54 -2.90 45.36
C PHE A 664 -5.16 -1.79 46.24
N PHE A 665 -6.41 -1.97 46.67
CA PHE A 665 -7.14 -1.02 47.53
C PHE A 665 -6.62 -0.91 48.98
N ARG A 666 -5.78 -1.84 49.44
CA ARG A 666 -5.25 -1.86 50.82
C ARG A 666 -3.80 -1.42 50.93
N GLU A 667 -2.99 -1.61 49.89
CA GLU A 667 -1.55 -1.34 49.93
C GLU A 667 -1.05 -0.38 48.84
N VAL A 668 -1.72 -0.30 47.69
CA VAL A 668 -1.24 0.51 46.55
C VAL A 668 -1.95 1.86 46.51
N THR A 669 -3.28 1.90 46.64
CA THR A 669 -4.06 3.14 46.61
C THR A 669 -3.75 4.10 47.76
N THR A 670 -3.24 3.60 48.87
CA THR A 670 -2.80 4.38 50.04
C THR A 670 -1.55 5.22 49.77
N ASP A 671 -0.70 4.79 48.83
CA ASP A 671 0.51 5.50 48.42
C ASP A 671 0.26 6.46 47.22
N LEU A 672 -0.93 6.41 46.62
CA LEU A 672 -1.33 7.32 45.54
C LEU A 672 -1.83 8.65 46.08
N LYS A 673 -1.39 9.74 45.45
CA LYS A 673 -1.88 11.10 45.77
C LYS A 673 -3.37 11.25 45.50
N ASP A 674 -4.01 12.11 46.28
CA ASP A 674 -5.46 12.38 46.24
C ASP A 674 -5.98 12.79 44.85
N ASP A 675 -5.14 13.39 44.00
CA ASP A 675 -5.55 13.93 42.70
C ASP A 675 -5.38 12.94 41.51
N VAL A 676 -4.80 11.76 41.74
CA VAL A 676 -4.49 10.73 40.73
C VAL A 676 -5.73 9.90 40.39
N PRO A 677 -6.18 9.87 39.10
CA PRO A 677 -7.22 8.97 38.63
C PRO A 677 -6.77 7.51 38.63
N ILE A 678 -7.72 6.61 38.82
CA ILE A 678 -7.54 5.15 38.88
C ILE A 678 -8.49 4.53 37.85
N HIS A 679 -7.99 3.73 36.93
CA HIS A 679 -8.81 2.99 35.97
C HIS A 679 -8.75 1.49 36.26
N LEU A 680 -9.90 0.85 36.38
CA LEU A 680 -10.04 -0.57 36.72
C LEU A 680 -10.63 -1.30 35.51
N VAL A 681 -9.98 -2.37 35.05
CA VAL A 681 -10.28 -3.02 33.76
C VAL A 681 -10.45 -4.53 33.93
N GLY A 682 -11.60 -5.07 33.51
CA GLY A 682 -11.90 -6.51 33.47
C GLY A 682 -12.17 -7.16 34.82
N PHE A 683 -12.46 -6.36 35.85
CA PHE A 683 -12.87 -6.85 37.16
C PHE A 683 -14.38 -6.84 37.28
N SER A 684 -14.93 -7.90 37.88
CA SER A 684 -16.25 -7.85 38.50
C SER A 684 -16.17 -7.13 39.87
N PRO A 685 -17.27 -6.63 40.44
CA PRO A 685 -17.28 -6.10 41.80
C PRO A 685 -17.12 -7.18 42.89
N SER A 686 -17.00 -8.47 42.54
CA SER A 686 -17.01 -9.55 43.54
C SER A 686 -15.76 -9.60 44.43
N PRO A 687 -15.87 -9.63 45.78
CA PRO A 687 -17.11 -9.62 46.57
C PRO A 687 -17.68 -8.21 46.76
N ALA A 688 -18.92 -8.00 46.28
CA ALA A 688 -19.54 -6.68 46.11
C ALA A 688 -19.42 -5.75 47.33
N GLY A 689 -19.78 -6.22 48.52
CA GLY A 689 -19.79 -5.40 49.73
C GLY A 689 -18.44 -4.77 50.10
N GLU A 690 -17.33 -5.51 49.99
CA GLU A 690 -15.99 -4.96 50.31
C GLU A 690 -15.47 -4.06 49.19
N VAL A 691 -15.71 -4.44 47.92
CA VAL A 691 -15.23 -3.69 46.75
C VAL A 691 -15.99 -2.37 46.63
N LEU A 692 -17.32 -2.37 46.68
CA LEU A 692 -18.16 -1.16 46.67
C LEU A 692 -17.78 -0.21 47.82
N GLN A 693 -17.55 -0.73 49.02
CA GLN A 693 -17.10 0.08 50.15
C GLN A 693 -15.73 0.71 49.88
N ALA A 694 -14.74 -0.04 49.41
CA ALA A 694 -13.41 0.48 49.10
C ALA A 694 -13.44 1.53 47.97
N VAL A 695 -14.20 1.24 46.90
CA VAL A 695 -14.42 2.12 45.75
C VAL A 695 -15.04 3.46 46.17
N SER A 696 -16.02 3.45 47.08
CA SER A 696 -16.68 4.67 47.57
C SER A 696 -15.74 5.67 48.26
N LEU A 697 -14.58 5.21 48.77
CA LEU A 697 -13.55 6.07 49.36
C LEU A 697 -12.73 6.84 48.30
N TYR A 698 -12.86 6.46 47.03
CA TYR A 698 -12.14 7.04 45.89
C TYR A 698 -13.11 7.53 44.79
N ASN A 699 -14.29 8.03 45.19
CA ASN A 699 -15.23 8.72 44.31
C ASN A 699 -14.54 9.93 43.59
N ASP A 700 -15.07 10.34 42.44
CA ASP A 700 -14.48 11.30 41.48
C ASP A 700 -13.10 10.90 40.89
N ARG A 701 -12.52 9.75 41.30
CA ARG A 701 -11.18 9.29 40.87
C ARG A 701 -11.19 7.98 40.08
N ILE A 702 -12.15 7.09 40.33
CA ILE A 702 -12.24 5.78 39.68
C ILE A 702 -12.98 5.88 38.35
N SER A 703 -12.49 5.16 37.33
CA SER A 703 -13.30 4.77 36.16
C SER A 703 -13.22 3.26 36.00
N TRP A 704 -14.35 2.60 35.80
CA TRP A 704 -14.47 1.15 35.73
C TRP A 704 -14.81 0.70 34.30
N TYR A 705 -14.14 -0.34 33.80
CA TYR A 705 -14.30 -0.89 32.46
C TYR A 705 -14.53 -2.40 32.57
N ASP A 706 -15.73 -2.91 32.25
CA ASP A 706 -16.00 -4.36 32.31
C ASP A 706 -17.08 -4.85 31.34
N HIS A 707 -17.12 -6.16 31.13
CA HIS A 707 -18.06 -6.84 30.24
C HIS A 707 -18.79 -8.06 30.86
N HIS A 708 -18.48 -8.44 32.11
CA HIS A 708 -19.10 -9.62 32.73
C HIS A 708 -20.56 -9.32 33.07
N GLU A 709 -21.44 -10.32 32.98
CA GLU A 709 -22.82 -10.15 33.47
C GLU A 709 -22.82 -10.06 35.00
N TRP A 710 -23.35 -8.96 35.54
CA TRP A 710 -23.46 -8.70 36.98
C TRP A 710 -24.94 -8.67 37.41
N PRO A 711 -25.24 -8.91 38.70
CA PRO A 711 -26.55 -8.59 39.25
C PRO A 711 -26.90 -7.11 39.06
N PRO A 712 -28.11 -6.73 38.62
CA PRO A 712 -28.51 -5.32 38.42
C PRO A 712 -28.33 -4.45 39.68
N GLU A 713 -28.47 -5.03 40.87
CA GLU A 713 -28.23 -4.37 42.15
C GLU A 713 -26.75 -3.97 42.34
N ASP A 714 -25.79 -4.78 41.88
CA ASP A 714 -24.36 -4.47 41.96
C ASP A 714 -23.96 -3.39 40.94
N VAL A 715 -24.55 -3.43 39.73
CA VAL A 715 -24.39 -2.36 38.71
C VAL A 715 -24.87 -1.03 39.28
N PHE A 716 -26.10 -0.98 39.81
CA PHE A 716 -26.69 0.23 40.37
C PHE A 716 -25.92 0.74 41.60
N ALA A 717 -25.45 -0.16 42.46
CA ALA A 717 -24.64 0.20 43.62
C ALA A 717 -23.27 0.76 43.21
N LEU A 718 -22.65 0.25 42.14
CA LEU A 718 -21.39 0.79 41.64
C LEU A 718 -21.58 2.17 40.98
N GLN A 719 -22.60 2.34 40.13
CA GLN A 719 -22.96 3.65 39.56
C GLN A 719 -23.20 4.70 40.65
N SER A 720 -23.90 4.31 41.73
CA SER A 720 -24.13 5.15 42.91
C SER A 720 -22.87 5.50 43.70
N ALA A 721 -21.76 4.77 43.51
CA ALA A 721 -20.51 4.93 44.25
C ALA A 721 -19.39 5.67 43.49
N ILE A 722 -19.41 5.69 42.15
CA ILE A 722 -18.38 6.36 41.31
C ILE A 722 -18.93 7.39 40.30
N GLY A 723 -20.25 7.52 40.18
CA GLY A 723 -20.90 8.26 39.10
C GLY A 723 -21.24 7.38 37.90
N GLU A 724 -22.31 7.73 37.19
CA GLU A 724 -22.79 7.00 36.00
C GLU A 724 -21.77 7.13 34.84
N GLU A 725 -21.19 8.32 34.68
CA GLU A 725 -20.18 8.65 33.68
C GLU A 725 -18.82 7.96 33.90
N SER A 726 -18.63 7.33 35.06
CA SER A 726 -17.42 6.62 35.45
C SER A 726 -17.52 5.10 35.25
N LEU A 727 -18.70 4.56 34.93
CA LEU A 727 -18.89 3.13 34.67
C LEU A 727 -19.08 2.86 33.16
N HIS A 728 -18.05 2.29 32.54
CA HIS A 728 -18.03 1.90 31.14
C HIS A 728 -18.29 0.40 31.04
N TYR A 729 -19.57 0.03 30.98
CA TYR A 729 -20.04 -1.35 31.14
C TYR A 729 -20.71 -1.86 29.86
N THR A 730 -20.13 -2.88 29.24
CA THR A 730 -20.62 -3.50 28.00
C THR A 730 -20.96 -4.98 28.25
N PRO A 731 -22.10 -5.29 28.91
CA PRO A 731 -22.44 -6.64 29.36
C PRO A 731 -22.52 -7.62 28.18
N GLY A 732 -22.02 -8.84 28.40
CA GLY A 732 -22.06 -9.91 27.40
C GLY A 732 -21.10 -9.73 26.21
N ALA A 733 -20.37 -8.61 26.10
CA ALA A 733 -19.46 -8.36 24.99
C ALA A 733 -18.21 -9.28 24.97
N GLY A 734 -17.93 -10.00 26.05
CA GLY A 734 -16.81 -10.95 26.14
C GLY A 734 -15.41 -10.33 26.01
N SER A 735 -15.31 -9.00 26.12
CA SER A 735 -14.08 -8.22 26.04
C SER A 735 -14.29 -6.82 26.61
N CYS A 736 -13.28 -6.28 27.30
CA CYS A 736 -13.21 -4.88 27.73
C CYS A 736 -12.81 -3.90 26.62
N LEU A 737 -12.42 -4.39 25.43
CA LEU A 737 -12.00 -3.55 24.32
C LEU A 737 -13.07 -2.52 23.90
N PRO A 738 -14.37 -2.84 23.77
CA PRO A 738 -15.33 -1.88 23.25
C PRO A 738 -15.50 -0.69 24.20
N ALA A 739 -15.71 -0.94 25.49
CA ALA A 739 -15.78 0.07 26.55
C ALA A 739 -14.55 1.00 26.60
N VAL A 740 -13.33 0.46 26.41
CA VAL A 740 -12.09 1.26 26.36
C VAL A 740 -11.94 2.04 25.04
N LEU A 741 -12.46 1.52 23.93
CA LEU A 741 -12.37 2.16 22.61
C LEU A 741 -13.48 3.19 22.34
N GLU A 742 -14.52 3.20 23.16
CA GLU A 742 -15.53 4.26 23.22
C GLU A 742 -14.99 5.51 23.95
N THR A 743 -14.38 5.35 25.13
CA THR A 743 -13.78 6.48 25.87
C THR A 743 -12.45 6.98 25.25
N GLY A 744 -11.81 6.15 24.42
CA GLY A 744 -10.50 6.40 23.83
C GLY A 744 -10.46 7.56 22.82
N THR A 745 -10.05 8.75 23.28
CA THR A 745 -9.99 9.99 22.46
C THR A 745 -8.98 9.97 21.30
N ARG A 746 -8.11 8.95 21.21
CA ARG A 746 -7.05 8.84 20.19
C ARG A 746 -6.84 7.43 19.66
N ARG A 747 -7.61 7.06 18.64
CA ARG A 747 -7.22 5.98 17.72
C ARG A 747 -5.96 6.39 16.96
N SER A 748 -5.02 5.45 16.86
CA SER A 748 -3.69 5.68 16.29
C SER A 748 -3.28 4.42 15.55
N ARG A 749 -2.67 4.54 14.37
CA ARG A 749 -2.34 3.38 13.50
C ARG A 749 -1.53 2.23 14.13
N PHE A 750 -1.00 2.42 15.33
CA PHE A 750 -0.42 1.34 16.13
C PHE A 750 -1.38 0.83 17.23
N SER A 751 -2.17 1.69 17.88
CA SER A 751 -3.32 1.24 18.70
C SER A 751 -4.29 0.40 17.86
N ASP A 752 -4.62 0.84 16.64
CA ASP A 752 -5.49 0.12 15.72
C ASP A 752 -4.90 -1.27 15.38
N LYS A 753 -3.58 -1.36 15.17
CA LYS A 753 -2.85 -2.62 14.98
C LYS A 753 -2.68 -3.47 16.25
N LEU A 754 -2.95 -2.94 17.44
CA LEU A 754 -3.07 -3.73 18.68
C LEU A 754 -4.49 -4.28 18.83
N VAL A 755 -5.52 -3.50 18.45
CA VAL A 755 -6.90 -4.00 18.32
C VAL A 755 -6.95 -5.13 17.30
N ASP A 756 -6.38 -4.96 16.10
CA ASP A 756 -6.31 -6.04 15.09
C ASP A 756 -5.63 -7.32 15.63
N LEU A 757 -4.61 -7.18 16.49
CA LEU A 757 -3.89 -8.33 17.08
C LEU A 757 -4.78 -9.09 18.06
N VAL A 758 -5.45 -8.38 18.97
CA VAL A 758 -6.26 -8.99 20.05
C VAL A 758 -7.57 -9.57 19.51
N THR A 759 -8.18 -8.88 18.54
CA THR A 759 -9.43 -9.33 17.89
C THR A 759 -9.22 -10.44 16.86
N GLY A 760 -7.97 -10.83 16.60
CA GLY A 760 -7.63 -11.87 15.64
C GLY A 760 -7.71 -11.44 14.17
N ARG A 761 -7.93 -10.16 13.86
CA ARG A 761 -7.97 -9.59 12.48
C ARG A 761 -6.58 -9.45 11.82
N PHE A 762 -5.54 -10.02 12.43
CA PHE A 762 -4.14 -9.69 12.18
C PHE A 762 -3.52 -10.47 11.00
N THR A 763 -3.03 -9.73 10.00
CA THR A 763 -2.39 -10.29 8.79
C THR A 763 -1.23 -11.24 9.14
N GLN A 764 -1.01 -12.28 8.33
CA GLN A 764 0.07 -13.25 8.54
C GLN A 764 1.43 -12.59 8.71
N HIS A 765 1.78 -11.68 7.80
CA HIS A 765 3.04 -10.93 7.84
C HIS A 765 3.23 -10.19 9.16
N ASP A 766 2.20 -9.47 9.66
CA ASP A 766 2.37 -8.72 10.90
C ASP A 766 2.39 -9.66 12.13
N TYR A 767 1.63 -10.77 12.10
CA TYR A 767 1.61 -11.79 13.15
C TYR A 767 2.97 -12.48 13.30
N GLU A 768 3.52 -13.03 12.23
CA GLU A 768 4.85 -13.65 12.23
C GLU A 768 5.95 -12.66 12.62
N ARG A 769 5.84 -11.41 12.17
CA ARG A 769 6.88 -10.39 12.34
C ARG A 769 6.98 -9.81 13.76
N TRP A 770 5.88 -9.74 14.50
CA TRP A 770 5.89 -9.31 15.90
C TRP A 770 4.67 -9.74 16.72
N GLY A 771 3.51 -9.95 16.09
CA GLY A 771 2.26 -10.29 16.78
C GLY A 771 2.37 -11.55 17.63
N ARG A 772 2.94 -12.65 17.10
CA ARG A 772 3.10 -13.93 17.80
C ARG A 772 3.89 -13.82 19.11
N LEU A 773 5.00 -13.06 19.10
CA LEU A 773 5.80 -12.83 20.32
C LEU A 773 5.01 -12.05 21.36
N TRP A 774 4.36 -10.96 20.95
CA TRP A 774 3.61 -10.12 21.88
C TRP A 774 2.32 -10.77 22.37
N TRP A 775 1.68 -11.62 21.56
CA TRP A 775 0.53 -12.43 21.96
C TRP A 775 0.88 -13.44 23.06
N TRP A 776 1.98 -14.18 22.88
CA TRP A 776 2.51 -15.05 23.93
C TRP A 776 2.86 -14.25 25.19
N ARG A 777 3.60 -13.14 25.06
CA ARG A 777 3.95 -12.26 26.19
C ARG A 777 2.73 -11.72 26.94
N LEU A 778 1.62 -11.39 26.26
CA LEU A 778 0.40 -10.93 26.92
C LEU A 778 -0.21 -12.03 27.81
N GLY A 779 -0.04 -13.31 27.45
CA GLY A 779 -0.33 -14.44 28.33
C GLY A 779 0.63 -14.52 29.53
N GLU A 780 1.94 -14.47 29.28
CA GLU A 780 2.96 -14.46 30.34
C GLU A 780 2.81 -13.29 31.32
N ILE A 781 2.32 -12.14 30.85
CA ILE A 781 2.07 -10.93 31.63
C ILE A 781 0.76 -11.05 32.42
N ALA A 782 -0.29 -11.65 31.85
CA ALA A 782 -1.51 -11.99 32.58
C ALA A 782 -1.26 -13.00 33.71
N ASN A 783 -0.24 -13.85 33.60
CA ASN A 783 0.18 -14.78 34.66
C ASN A 783 1.00 -14.12 35.79
N LYS A 784 1.15 -12.79 35.82
CA LYS A 784 1.85 -12.03 36.87
C LYS A 784 0.87 -11.25 37.75
N SER A 785 1.29 -10.97 38.98
CA SER A 785 0.65 -10.02 39.89
C SER A 785 1.61 -8.86 40.21
N GLY A 786 1.10 -7.63 40.32
CA GLY A 786 1.88 -6.40 40.59
C GLY A 786 2.13 -5.49 39.37
N ASP A 787 3.08 -4.55 39.50
CA ASP A 787 3.42 -3.56 38.44
C ASP A 787 4.18 -4.20 37.26
N VAL A 788 3.56 -4.21 36.09
CA VAL A 788 4.10 -4.77 34.83
C VAL A 788 4.56 -3.71 33.83
N ARG A 789 4.63 -2.43 34.24
CA ARG A 789 4.97 -1.30 33.35
C ARG A 789 6.21 -1.52 32.47
N LYS A 790 7.21 -2.22 33.00
CA LYS A 790 8.47 -2.53 32.30
C LYS A 790 8.28 -3.60 31.21
N ASP A 791 7.49 -4.63 31.47
CA ASP A 791 7.22 -5.71 30.51
C ASP A 791 6.48 -5.21 29.27
N ILE A 792 5.61 -4.20 29.44
CA ILE A 792 4.84 -3.59 28.36
C ILE A 792 5.46 -2.31 27.77
N GLU A 793 6.65 -1.88 28.20
CA GLU A 793 7.25 -0.61 27.75
C GLU A 793 7.38 -0.54 26.21
N GLY A 794 7.67 -1.68 25.57
CA GLY A 794 7.65 -1.83 24.12
C GLY A 794 6.29 -1.48 23.48
N LEU A 795 5.18 -1.95 24.05
CA LEU A 795 3.82 -1.67 23.55
C LEU A 795 3.38 -0.23 23.82
N LEU A 796 3.88 0.40 24.89
CA LEU A 796 3.58 1.80 25.20
C LEU A 796 4.37 2.76 24.30
N ALA A 797 5.70 2.62 24.24
CA ALA A 797 6.59 3.57 23.58
C ALA A 797 6.90 3.24 22.11
N GLY A 798 6.75 1.96 21.72
CA GLY A 798 7.23 1.44 20.45
C GLY A 798 6.37 1.77 19.23
N ARG A 799 6.84 1.25 18.10
CA ARG A 799 6.12 1.17 16.81
C ARG A 799 6.22 -0.28 16.32
N PRO A 800 5.35 -0.74 15.40
CA PRO A 800 5.47 -2.09 14.81
C PRO A 800 6.86 -2.40 14.24
N SER A 801 7.58 -1.39 13.73
CA SER A 801 8.97 -1.51 13.24
C SER A 801 10.00 -1.82 14.32
N ASP A 802 9.74 -1.42 15.55
CA ASP A 802 10.65 -1.57 16.68
C ASP A 802 10.32 -2.84 17.47
N LEU A 803 9.02 -3.19 17.60
CA LEU A 803 8.57 -4.51 18.04
C LEU A 803 9.07 -5.62 17.11
N ALA A 804 9.04 -5.40 15.79
CA ALA A 804 9.62 -6.33 14.82
C ALA A 804 11.16 -6.49 14.95
N ARG A 805 11.86 -5.44 15.43
CA ARG A 805 13.30 -5.53 15.71
C ARG A 805 13.58 -6.25 17.02
N GLU A 806 12.67 -6.16 17.99
CA GLU A 806 12.73 -6.91 19.23
C GLU A 806 12.40 -8.39 19.02
N ALA A 807 11.33 -8.70 18.29
CA ALA A 807 10.97 -10.06 17.92
C ALA A 807 12.05 -10.74 17.09
N GLY A 808 12.64 -10.05 16.11
CA GLY A 808 13.80 -10.53 15.34
C GLY A 808 15.13 -10.63 16.12
N ARG A 809 15.10 -10.57 17.46
CA ARG A 809 16.24 -10.78 18.38
C ARG A 809 15.96 -11.82 19.47
N GLN A 810 14.74 -12.35 19.54
CA GLN A 810 14.35 -13.37 20.50
C GLN A 810 13.97 -14.64 19.76
N ASP A 811 14.11 -15.77 20.43
CA ASP A 811 13.65 -17.05 19.91
C ASP A 811 12.12 -17.00 19.72
N ALA A 812 11.63 -17.74 18.73
CA ALA A 812 10.19 -17.80 18.48
C ALA A 812 9.50 -18.45 19.70
N PRO A 813 8.40 -17.87 20.23
CA PRO A 813 7.65 -18.50 21.30
C PRO A 813 7.05 -19.84 20.82
N PRO A 814 6.59 -20.72 21.71
CA PRO A 814 5.93 -21.97 21.34
C PRO A 814 4.80 -21.77 20.31
N ILE A 815 4.45 -22.83 19.59
CA ILE A 815 3.28 -22.84 18.72
C ILE A 815 2.04 -22.79 19.64
N PRO A 816 1.07 -21.87 19.43
CA PRO A 816 -0.14 -21.82 20.25
C PRO A 816 -0.98 -23.09 20.13
N SER A 817 -1.62 -23.50 21.22
CA SER A 817 -2.46 -24.70 21.27
C SER A 817 -3.64 -24.66 20.29
N GLU A 818 -4.11 -23.46 19.96
CA GLU A 818 -5.14 -23.20 18.94
C GLU A 818 -4.72 -23.76 17.56
N VAL A 819 -3.42 -23.77 17.24
CA VAL A 819 -2.91 -24.31 15.97
C VAL A 819 -3.08 -25.82 15.90
N GLU A 820 -2.75 -26.54 16.97
CA GLU A 820 -2.96 -28.00 17.05
C GLU A 820 -4.46 -28.34 17.13
N TRP A 821 -5.21 -27.58 17.94
CA TRP A 821 -6.65 -27.78 18.14
C TRP A 821 -7.47 -27.57 16.85
N VAL A 822 -7.12 -26.55 16.04
CA VAL A 822 -7.73 -26.31 14.71
C VAL A 822 -7.22 -27.31 13.68
N SER A 823 -5.95 -27.74 13.74
CA SER A 823 -5.40 -28.70 12.76
C SER A 823 -6.01 -30.09 12.93
N GLY A 824 -6.36 -30.50 14.15
CA GLY A 824 -6.94 -31.81 14.46
C GLY A 824 -8.45 -31.96 14.28
N ARG A 825 -9.16 -30.96 13.73
CA ARG A 825 -10.63 -30.95 13.60
C ARG A 825 -11.06 -30.37 12.26
N ASP A 826 -12.17 -30.85 11.69
CA ASP A 826 -12.77 -30.22 10.52
C ASP A 826 -13.97 -29.35 10.88
N PHE A 827 -14.10 -28.21 10.20
CA PHE A 827 -15.06 -27.15 10.51
C PHE A 827 -16.05 -26.95 9.35
N ARG A 828 -17.26 -26.48 9.67
CA ARG A 828 -18.29 -26.22 8.66
C ARG A 828 -17.92 -24.98 7.85
N LEU A 829 -17.77 -25.15 6.54
CA LEU A 829 -17.58 -24.06 5.58
C LEU A 829 -18.91 -23.68 4.92
N ILE A 830 -19.09 -22.38 4.68
CA ILE A 830 -20.29 -21.82 4.06
C ILE A 830 -19.86 -20.85 2.95
N HIS A 831 -20.26 -21.16 1.72
CA HIS A 831 -19.87 -20.42 0.52
C HIS A 831 -21.05 -19.57 0.04
N PHE A 832 -20.87 -18.26 -0.04
CA PHE A 832 -21.90 -17.32 -0.50
C PHE A 832 -21.27 -16.05 -1.09
N ALA A 833 -21.85 -15.51 -2.17
CA ALA A 833 -21.46 -14.22 -2.77
C ALA A 833 -19.95 -14.04 -3.11
N GLY A 834 -19.17 -15.13 -3.24
CA GLY A 834 -17.71 -15.08 -3.44
C GLY A 834 -16.89 -15.08 -2.13
N TYR A 835 -17.55 -15.13 -0.98
CA TYR A 835 -16.95 -15.30 0.34
C TYR A 835 -17.06 -16.75 0.81
N ILE A 836 -16.12 -17.15 1.65
CA ILE A 836 -16.14 -18.37 2.46
C ILE A 836 -16.17 -17.93 3.92
N MET A 837 -17.17 -18.40 4.66
CA MET A 837 -17.26 -18.27 6.10
C MET A 837 -17.02 -19.63 6.76
N VAL A 838 -16.12 -19.68 7.74
CA VAL A 838 -15.91 -20.86 8.59
C VAL A 838 -16.70 -20.72 9.90
N LEU A 839 -17.44 -21.77 10.26
CA LEU A 839 -18.18 -21.86 11.53
C LEU A 839 -17.38 -22.68 12.53
N ILE A 840 -17.20 -22.11 13.73
CA ILE A 840 -16.28 -22.61 14.76
C ILE A 840 -16.98 -22.58 16.11
N GLU A 841 -17.04 -23.74 16.76
CA GLU A 841 -17.39 -23.86 18.18
C GLU A 841 -16.08 -24.10 18.95
N ALA A 842 -15.50 -23.04 19.51
CA ALA A 842 -14.21 -23.09 20.19
C ALA A 842 -14.35 -23.75 21.56
N ALA A 843 -13.42 -24.64 21.92
CA ALA A 843 -13.42 -25.23 23.26
C ALA A 843 -13.16 -24.14 24.34
N PRO A 844 -13.71 -24.24 25.56
CA PRO A 844 -13.68 -23.16 26.55
C PRO A 844 -12.26 -22.68 26.93
N GLU A 845 -11.27 -23.56 26.83
CA GLU A 845 -9.86 -23.30 27.09
C GLU A 845 -9.08 -22.64 25.93
N MET A 846 -9.66 -22.57 24.73
CA MET A 846 -9.04 -21.97 23.54
C MET A 846 -9.32 -20.47 23.44
N ASP A 847 -8.35 -19.69 22.97
CA ASP A 847 -8.58 -18.28 22.65
C ASP A 847 -9.45 -18.15 21.40
N ILE A 848 -10.64 -17.56 21.56
CA ILE A 848 -11.65 -17.46 20.50
C ILE A 848 -11.14 -16.66 19.29
N HIS A 849 -10.38 -15.60 19.52
CA HIS A 849 -9.89 -14.71 18.46
C HIS A 849 -8.76 -15.37 17.68
N LEU A 850 -7.78 -15.99 18.36
CA LEU A 850 -6.72 -16.74 17.69
C LEU A 850 -7.26 -17.99 16.98
N THR A 851 -8.19 -18.72 17.60
CA THR A 851 -8.85 -19.89 16.98
C THR A 851 -9.57 -19.49 15.69
N SER A 852 -10.35 -18.40 15.72
CA SER A 852 -11.03 -17.87 14.54
C SER A 852 -10.05 -17.57 13.40
N ARG A 853 -8.91 -16.94 13.72
CA ARG A 853 -7.86 -16.56 12.79
C ARG A 853 -7.17 -17.77 12.17
N VAL A 854 -6.74 -18.74 12.98
CA VAL A 854 -6.05 -19.95 12.52
C VAL A 854 -6.95 -20.79 11.61
N ALA A 855 -8.25 -20.86 11.91
CA ALA A 855 -9.22 -21.52 11.05
C ALA A 855 -9.44 -20.77 9.72
N ARG A 856 -9.56 -19.43 9.73
CA ARG A 856 -9.59 -18.63 8.50
C ARG A 856 -8.35 -18.89 7.63
N GLU A 857 -7.17 -18.87 8.24
CA GLU A 857 -5.89 -19.17 7.59
C GLU A 857 -5.86 -20.59 6.98
N ARG A 858 -6.27 -21.62 7.74
CA ARG A 858 -6.30 -23.02 7.27
C ARG A 858 -7.23 -23.25 6.07
N TYR A 859 -8.41 -22.61 6.06
CA TYR A 859 -9.42 -22.84 5.01
C TYR A 859 -9.43 -21.78 3.90
N GLY A 860 -8.59 -20.75 3.99
CA GLY A 860 -8.63 -19.60 3.08
C GLY A 860 -9.95 -18.81 3.19
N ALA A 861 -10.59 -18.84 4.37
CA ALA A 861 -11.89 -18.23 4.60
C ALA A 861 -11.76 -16.75 4.99
N GLN A 862 -12.50 -15.87 4.31
CA GLN A 862 -12.41 -14.43 4.54
C GLN A 862 -13.11 -14.03 5.85
N ILE A 863 -14.11 -14.81 6.25
CA ILE A 863 -14.97 -14.57 7.42
C ILE A 863 -14.92 -15.81 8.32
N SER A 864 -15.05 -15.60 9.62
CA SER A 864 -15.33 -16.64 10.60
C SER A 864 -16.45 -16.20 11.52
N MET A 865 -17.40 -17.11 11.79
CA MET A 865 -18.38 -16.96 12.85
C MET A 865 -18.04 -17.97 13.95
N THR A 866 -17.71 -17.45 15.13
CA THR A 866 -17.16 -18.25 16.23
C THR A 866 -17.94 -18.03 17.52
N SER A 867 -18.36 -19.11 18.18
CA SER A 867 -18.81 -19.10 19.58
C SER A 867 -17.86 -19.97 20.43
N ARG A 868 -17.98 -19.89 21.76
CA ARG A 868 -17.42 -20.91 22.66
C ARG A 868 -18.43 -22.06 22.80
N ALA A 869 -17.95 -23.26 23.11
CA ALA A 869 -18.78 -24.44 23.26
C ALA A 869 -19.81 -24.27 24.39
N GLY A 870 -21.10 -24.39 24.05
CA GLY A 870 -22.22 -24.16 24.97
C GLY A 870 -22.58 -22.69 25.23
N GLU A 871 -21.94 -21.72 24.57
CA GLU A 871 -22.32 -20.30 24.65
C GLU A 871 -23.21 -19.86 23.49
N ASN A 872 -24.12 -18.92 23.79
CA ASN A 872 -25.08 -18.36 22.83
C ASN A 872 -24.56 -17.11 22.10
N VAL A 873 -23.32 -16.66 22.37
CA VAL A 873 -22.72 -15.45 21.78
C VAL A 873 -21.82 -15.83 20.60
N PHE A 874 -22.02 -15.15 19.48
CA PHE A 874 -21.25 -15.32 18.25
C PHE A 874 -20.44 -14.08 17.94
N HIS A 875 -19.14 -14.29 17.68
CA HIS A 875 -18.21 -13.29 17.20
C HIS A 875 -18.02 -13.49 15.69
N VAL A 876 -18.36 -12.47 14.90
CA VAL A 876 -18.08 -12.44 13.46
C VAL A 876 -16.86 -11.55 13.21
N THR A 877 -15.83 -12.17 12.64
CA THR A 877 -14.54 -11.55 12.34
C THR A 877 -14.07 -11.95 10.95
N GLY A 878 -13.12 -11.21 10.39
CA GLY A 878 -12.49 -11.52 9.11
C GLY A 878 -11.24 -10.69 8.88
N ASP A 879 -10.45 -11.08 7.90
CA ASP A 879 -9.13 -10.50 7.67
C ASP A 879 -9.20 -9.16 6.91
N ASP A 880 -8.40 -8.18 7.34
CA ASP A 880 -8.24 -6.88 6.66
C ASP A 880 -7.45 -6.98 5.33
N SER A 881 -7.09 -8.20 4.90
CA SER A 881 -6.22 -8.45 3.74
C SER A 881 -6.97 -8.92 2.50
N THR A 882 -6.75 -8.16 1.40
CA THR A 882 -6.97 -8.49 -0.03
C THR A 882 -8.37 -8.30 -0.65
N SER A 883 -9.46 -8.17 0.11
CA SER A 883 -10.76 -7.82 -0.51
C SER A 883 -10.77 -6.39 -1.08
N ARG A 884 -11.39 -6.19 -2.26
CA ARG A 884 -11.52 -4.84 -2.88
C ARG A 884 -12.52 -3.92 -2.17
N ARG A 885 -13.23 -4.44 -1.15
CA ARG A 885 -14.29 -3.84 -0.34
C ARG A 885 -14.07 -4.21 1.13
N SER A 886 -14.25 -3.26 2.04
CA SER A 886 -14.20 -3.47 3.49
C SER A 886 -15.57 -3.94 3.99
N LEU A 887 -15.61 -5.04 4.74
CA LEU A 887 -16.86 -5.58 5.26
C LEU A 887 -17.29 -4.86 6.54
N ASP A 888 -18.54 -4.37 6.57
CA ASP A 888 -19.13 -3.77 7.76
C ASP A 888 -19.84 -4.83 8.62
N TYR A 889 -19.05 -5.53 9.43
CA TYR A 889 -19.58 -6.56 10.32
C TYR A 889 -20.54 -5.99 11.39
N ALA A 890 -20.39 -4.72 11.79
CA ALA A 890 -21.28 -4.11 12.78
C ALA A 890 -22.68 -3.90 12.20
N ALA A 891 -22.77 -3.43 10.94
CA ALA A 891 -24.04 -3.39 10.21
C ALA A 891 -24.67 -4.79 10.01
N LEU A 892 -23.86 -5.84 9.86
CA LEU A 892 -24.36 -7.22 9.80
C LEU A 892 -25.02 -7.67 11.11
N ALA A 893 -24.36 -7.46 12.27
CA ALA A 893 -24.94 -7.83 13.57
C ALA A 893 -26.21 -7.03 13.87
N GLN A 894 -26.21 -5.73 13.60
CA GLN A 894 -27.39 -4.88 13.73
C GLN A 894 -28.55 -5.38 12.84
N HIS A 895 -28.29 -5.73 11.59
CA HIS A 895 -29.32 -6.28 10.71
C HIS A 895 -29.90 -7.61 11.21
N LEU A 896 -29.06 -8.50 11.75
CA LEU A 896 -29.54 -9.77 12.30
C LEU A 896 -30.49 -9.55 13.47
N ALA A 897 -30.21 -8.58 14.35
CA ALA A 897 -31.11 -8.20 15.44
C ALA A 897 -32.39 -7.47 14.96
N GLU A 898 -32.31 -6.67 13.88
CA GLU A 898 -33.48 -6.03 13.26
C GLU A 898 -34.40 -7.03 12.55
N LYS A 899 -33.87 -8.17 12.07
CA LYS A 899 -34.60 -9.14 11.27
C LYS A 899 -35.05 -10.39 12.05
N LEU A 900 -34.33 -10.77 13.10
CA LEU A 900 -34.56 -11.97 13.89
C LEU A 900 -34.76 -11.56 15.36
N GLU A 901 -36.00 -11.53 15.83
CA GLU A 901 -36.40 -10.98 17.15
C GLU A 901 -35.67 -11.64 18.35
N TRP A 902 -35.16 -12.85 18.17
CA TRP A 902 -34.39 -13.62 19.15
C TRP A 902 -32.86 -13.44 19.02
N VAL A 903 -32.39 -12.55 18.14
CA VAL A 903 -30.99 -12.11 18.06
C VAL A 903 -30.83 -10.75 18.75
N THR A 904 -29.78 -10.58 19.53
CA THR A 904 -29.44 -9.28 20.14
C THR A 904 -28.03 -8.88 19.73
N ALA A 905 -27.90 -7.75 19.03
CA ALA A 905 -26.59 -7.19 18.66
C ALA A 905 -25.87 -6.65 19.90
N LEU A 906 -24.55 -6.82 19.93
CA LEU A 906 -23.67 -6.35 21.01
C LEU A 906 -22.56 -5.46 20.41
N ASP A 907 -21.89 -4.66 21.25
CA ASP A 907 -21.01 -3.61 20.76
C ASP A 907 -19.77 -4.12 19.98
N ALA A 908 -19.37 -3.31 18.99
CA ALA A 908 -18.42 -3.62 17.94
C ALA A 908 -17.38 -2.50 17.70
N GLN A 909 -17.16 -1.61 18.68
CA GLN A 909 -16.15 -0.54 18.60
C GLN A 909 -14.72 -1.02 18.29
N ASP A 910 -14.41 -2.28 18.56
CA ASP A 910 -13.14 -2.96 18.28
C ASP A 910 -13.06 -3.63 16.89
N HIS A 911 -14.07 -3.43 16.05
CA HIS A 911 -14.19 -4.06 14.72
C HIS A 911 -14.44 -5.58 14.73
N VAL A 912 -14.85 -6.15 15.87
CA VAL A 912 -15.47 -7.47 15.97
C VAL A 912 -16.98 -7.27 16.07
N ALA A 913 -17.74 -7.90 15.19
CA ALA A 913 -19.19 -7.91 15.35
C ALA A 913 -19.60 -9.02 16.32
N ARG A 914 -20.58 -8.71 17.16
CA ARG A 914 -21.06 -9.60 18.21
C ARG A 914 -22.58 -9.64 18.20
N PHE A 915 -23.15 -10.81 18.39
CA PHE A 915 -24.56 -10.96 18.70
C PHE A 915 -24.82 -12.20 19.54
N SER A 916 -25.86 -12.18 20.37
CA SER A 916 -26.35 -13.36 21.08
C SER A 916 -27.56 -13.96 20.37
N VAL A 917 -27.72 -15.28 20.43
CA VAL A 917 -28.85 -16.04 19.88
C VAL A 917 -29.63 -16.63 21.05
N GLN A 918 -30.77 -16.01 21.38
CA GLN A 918 -31.60 -16.44 22.50
C GLN A 918 -32.20 -17.84 22.24
N GLY A 919 -32.23 -18.69 23.27
CA GLY A 919 -32.85 -20.02 23.20
C GLY A 919 -32.17 -21.05 22.28
N LEU A 920 -30.92 -20.82 21.85
CA LEU A 920 -30.22 -21.70 20.89
C LEU A 920 -30.16 -23.18 21.33
N SER A 921 -30.03 -23.44 22.63
CA SER A 921 -30.02 -24.80 23.21
C SER A 921 -31.35 -25.55 23.08
N GLU A 922 -32.46 -24.82 22.95
CA GLU A 922 -33.81 -25.36 22.78
C GLU A 922 -34.22 -25.36 21.29
N HIS A 923 -33.65 -24.43 20.51
CA HIS A 923 -33.95 -24.15 19.11
C HIS A 923 -32.68 -24.10 18.23
N PRO A 924 -31.98 -25.24 18.02
CA PRO A 924 -30.74 -25.29 17.24
C PRO A 924 -30.91 -24.91 15.76
N GLU A 925 -32.15 -24.92 15.24
CA GLU A 925 -32.51 -24.41 13.91
C GLU A 925 -32.20 -22.91 13.75
N ARG A 926 -32.25 -22.11 14.83
CA ARG A 926 -31.96 -20.67 14.81
C ARG A 926 -30.56 -20.36 14.28
N LEU A 927 -29.57 -21.22 14.56
CA LEU A 927 -28.22 -21.08 13.98
C LEU A 927 -28.21 -21.24 12.45
N GLN A 928 -29.12 -22.06 11.89
CA GLN A 928 -29.27 -22.18 10.43
C GLN A 928 -29.95 -20.96 9.82
N GLU A 929 -30.88 -20.33 10.55
CA GLU A 929 -31.55 -19.09 10.14
C GLU A 929 -30.56 -17.91 10.14
N VAL A 930 -29.77 -17.72 11.21
CA VAL A 930 -28.65 -16.73 11.23
C VAL A 930 -27.70 -16.95 10.06
N VAL A 931 -27.27 -18.21 9.84
CA VAL A 931 -26.40 -18.59 8.73
C VAL A 931 -27.01 -18.26 7.37
N GLY A 932 -28.31 -18.55 7.19
CA GLY A 932 -29.04 -18.26 5.98
C GLY A 932 -29.12 -16.75 5.72
N GLU A 933 -29.39 -15.96 6.75
CA GLU A 933 -29.48 -14.50 6.64
C GLU A 933 -28.13 -13.84 6.38
N ILE A 934 -27.03 -14.31 6.98
CA ILE A 934 -25.67 -13.86 6.62
C ILE A 934 -25.36 -14.19 5.15
N ALA A 935 -25.76 -15.37 4.67
CA ALA A 935 -25.53 -15.81 3.30
C ALA A 935 -26.41 -15.07 2.26
N MET A 936 -27.62 -14.66 2.63
CA MET A 936 -28.55 -13.90 1.77
C MET A 936 -28.31 -12.39 1.82
N GLY A 937 -27.87 -11.86 2.96
CA GLY A 937 -27.67 -10.42 3.26
C GLY A 937 -26.49 -9.74 2.54
N ARG A 938 -26.23 -10.11 1.27
CA ARG A 938 -25.06 -9.65 0.49
C ARG A 938 -24.89 -8.13 0.46
N SER A 939 -25.97 -7.36 0.40
CA SER A 939 -25.95 -5.89 0.35
C SER A 939 -25.58 -5.20 1.67
N ILE A 940 -25.41 -5.98 2.76
CA ILE A 940 -25.22 -5.48 4.13
C ILE A 940 -23.74 -5.60 4.52
N LEU A 941 -23.07 -6.61 3.97
CA LEU A 941 -21.62 -6.77 3.97
C LEU A 941 -20.89 -5.76 3.06
N GLU A 942 -21.56 -5.18 2.06
CA GLU A 942 -20.97 -4.26 1.07
C GLU A 942 -21.33 -2.78 1.34
N ARG A 943 -20.36 -2.00 1.86
CA ARG A 943 -20.40 -0.52 1.90
C ARG A 943 -19.26 0.11 1.06
#